data_AF-A0A139NA76-F1
#
_entry.id   AF-A0A139NA76-F1
#
_cell.length_a   1.000
_cell.length_b   1.000
_cell.length_c   1.000
_cell.angle_alpha   90.00
_cell.angle_beta   90.00
_cell.angle_gamma   90.00
#
_symmetry.space_group_name_H-M   'P 1'
#
loop_
_entity.id
_entity.type
_entity.pdbx_description
1 polymer ?
#
loop_
_entity_poly.entity_id
_entity_poly.type
_entity_poly.pdbx_seq_one_letter_code
_entity_poly.pdbx_strand_id
1 'polypeptide(L)'
;MKFQKQERFSIRKYAVGAASVLIGFGLQGQVVLADSTTALESNQEIETTEHTVTSETPVTETKVETPVSTPTLAPTVDLSTTELKTPIVDIEKANTNTVDANEAQPNLETATRTVSDTVSETPANTDTSAEQEEKLAKKKIVSIDAGRKYFSPEQLKEIIDKARHYGYTDLHLLVGNDGLRFVLDDMSITANGKTYASDDVKAAIEKGNKTYYDDPNGNYLTESQMTDLINYAKEKNIGVIPTLNSPGHMDAILNAMKELGIANPNFDYFGTKSERTVDLHNDQAIAFTKALIDKYAAYFSKKSEIFNIGLDEYANDATNAKGWQVLQADKYYPDKGFPKQGYEKFIQYANDLAAIVKSHGLKPMAFNDGIYYNNDTSFGTFDKDIIVSMWTGGWGGYDVASSKSLAEKGHQIINTNDAWYYVLGRNAEGQGWYNLDQGLNGIKTTPITSVPKADGADIPILGGMVAAWADTPSARYSPSRLFKLMRHFANANADYFAADYDAAEEALNAVPQDLTRYTKESIATLDTAKKELQNLETNLSRAHQERIDQAVSNLQQAIGQLTLTPEAQKEETAKQELEKLAKSKVVSIDAGRKYFSLEQLKHIIDKASELGYSDIHLLLGNDGLRFLLDDMTITANGKTYTSDDVKNAIVTGTKAYYDDPNGTTLSQEEITELIQYAKEKGIGLIPAINSPGHMDALLVAMEKLGIQNPQANFNNISKTTMDLENEEAMNFTKALIGKYMDFFAGKTSIFNFGTDEYANDATDSQGWYYLKYYGLYGKFADHANSLAAMAKERGLQPMAFNDGFYYNDEDEVEFDKDVILSYWSKGWWGYYLASPEYLASKGYKFLNTNGDWYYVLGKTEGGTIENAIKKAKETPFNQLPSTKYPEVQLPTVGSMIALWADEPRTAYEEDKLFNLMTAFADQNKDYFKANYQALREVLANLPENLEGYSAESVQALTTAKEAIDWNISRADQEKVDKLVSDLQKAQAGLSAAATNKGSLEDSESKALIEYLPELVTETQEIDFVIEKRENKQLPAGQEQIITVGKKGSRRNFYQVSTIDGKEVRTLVGNEVLTEPVTQVVEVGTKIITHKGDEQGQALVAENKPTFELQTLSKKEDKESKFVIDEASKQERIANEKGSESKQEATKEKQLPHTGSQDNAALTAAGIITVLTAYGLKKKKEH
;
A
#
# COMPACT_ATOMS: atom_id res chain seq x y z
N MET A 1 23.32 30.08 -32.08
CA MET A 1 22.87 30.30 -33.49
C MET A 1 22.01 29.11 -33.91
N LYS A 2 21.01 29.30 -34.77
CA LYS A 2 20.30 28.22 -35.47
C LYS A 2 20.69 28.24 -36.95
N PHE A 3 20.88 27.07 -37.54
CA PHE A 3 20.36 26.78 -38.88
C PHE A 3 19.91 25.32 -38.91
N GLN A 4 19.07 24.98 -39.89
CA GLN A 4 18.02 23.98 -39.70
C GLN A 4 18.08 22.85 -40.76
N LYS A 5 17.37 21.74 -40.54
CA LYS A 5 17.37 20.60 -41.49
C LYS A 5 16.75 20.97 -42.84
N GLN A 6 17.19 20.30 -43.90
CA GLN A 6 16.28 19.80 -44.93
C GLN A 6 16.73 18.40 -45.40
N GLU A 7 15.79 17.65 -45.97
CA GLU A 7 15.86 16.19 -46.15
C GLU A 7 16.01 15.78 -47.62
N ARG A 8 16.11 14.48 -47.91
CA ARG A 8 15.07 13.68 -48.62
C ARG A 8 15.57 12.27 -49.02
N PHE A 9 14.78 11.25 -48.68
CA PHE A 9 14.45 9.95 -49.35
C PHE A 9 15.47 9.18 -50.24
N SER A 10 15.35 7.88 -50.56
CA SER A 10 14.17 6.99 -50.52
C SER A 10 14.47 5.47 -50.38
N ILE A 11 13.64 4.77 -49.59
CA ILE A 11 12.84 3.56 -49.93
C ILE A 11 13.41 2.54 -50.95
N ARG A 12 13.53 1.26 -50.52
CA ARG A 12 13.03 0.01 -51.18
C ARG A 12 13.43 -1.25 -50.35
N LYS A 13 12.82 -2.43 -50.50
CA LYS A 13 11.41 -2.89 -50.36
C LYS A 13 11.36 -4.44 -50.55
N TYR A 14 10.94 -5.21 -49.54
CA TYR A 14 10.63 -6.68 -49.60
C TYR A 14 11.80 -7.63 -49.99
N ALA A 15 11.77 -8.96 -49.84
CA ALA A 15 10.71 -9.93 -49.44
C ALA A 15 11.32 -11.12 -48.63
N VAL A 16 10.67 -11.68 -47.58
CA VAL A 16 9.73 -12.84 -47.53
C VAL A 16 10.37 -14.25 -47.56
N GLY A 17 9.97 -15.09 -46.59
CA GLY A 17 10.28 -16.53 -46.42
C GLY A 17 10.39 -16.87 -44.92
N ALA A 18 9.52 -17.60 -44.21
CA ALA A 18 8.76 -18.84 -44.49
C ALA A 18 9.69 -20.08 -44.62
N ALA A 19 9.53 -21.17 -43.85
CA ALA A 19 8.50 -21.51 -42.86
C ALA A 19 8.97 -22.51 -41.77
N SER A 20 8.04 -22.79 -40.85
CA SER A 20 7.86 -23.94 -39.93
C SER A 20 8.32 -25.33 -40.50
N VAL A 21 8.38 -26.46 -39.76
CA VAL A 21 7.34 -27.04 -38.87
C VAL A 21 7.81 -28.38 -38.21
N LEU A 22 7.18 -28.82 -37.09
CA LEU A 22 7.14 -30.20 -36.51
C LEU A 22 8.47 -30.86 -36.02
N ILE A 23 8.47 -32.01 -35.31
CA ILE A 23 7.81 -32.44 -34.03
C ILE A 23 8.46 -33.75 -33.53
N GLY A 24 8.30 -34.13 -32.24
CA GLY A 24 8.51 -35.51 -31.73
C GLY A 24 9.52 -35.61 -30.56
N PHE A 25 9.11 -35.82 -29.30
CA PHE A 25 8.56 -37.03 -28.63
C PHE A 25 9.56 -38.19 -28.41
N GLY A 26 9.78 -38.53 -27.14
CA GLY A 26 10.50 -39.73 -26.67
C GLY A 26 10.48 -39.81 -25.13
N LEU A 27 10.23 -41.00 -24.56
CA LEU A 27 10.02 -41.22 -23.11
C LEU A 27 11.09 -42.15 -22.50
N GLN A 28 11.31 -41.98 -21.19
CA GLN A 28 11.75 -42.96 -20.18
C GLN A 28 12.79 -44.05 -20.55
N GLY A 29 13.90 -44.08 -19.81
CA GLY A 29 14.84 -45.20 -19.76
C GLY A 29 15.74 -45.13 -18.52
N GLN A 30 16.13 -46.28 -17.96
CA GLN A 30 16.90 -46.38 -16.71
C GLN A 30 18.22 -47.15 -16.94
N VAL A 31 19.15 -47.06 -15.97
CA VAL A 31 20.14 -48.11 -15.62
C VAL A 31 21.41 -48.29 -16.52
N VAL A 32 22.55 -47.83 -15.96
CA VAL A 32 23.85 -48.56 -15.77
C VAL A 32 24.99 -48.54 -16.82
N LEU A 33 26.13 -47.99 -16.33
CA LEU A 33 27.57 -48.30 -16.49
C LEU A 33 28.38 -48.25 -17.82
N ALA A 34 29.49 -47.50 -17.68
CA ALA A 34 30.90 -47.84 -17.99
C ALA A 34 31.54 -47.50 -19.36
N ASP A 35 32.79 -46.97 -19.24
CA ASP A 35 33.97 -47.07 -20.11
C ASP A 35 33.92 -46.56 -21.57
N SER A 36 35.02 -46.07 -22.19
CA SER A 36 36.30 -45.54 -21.66
C SER A 36 37.14 -44.87 -22.79
N THR A 37 37.83 -43.77 -22.48
CA THR A 37 39.15 -43.32 -23.02
C THR A 37 39.49 -43.25 -24.53
N THR A 38 40.23 -42.19 -24.90
CA THR A 38 41.25 -42.09 -26.00
C THR A 38 40.80 -42.19 -27.48
N ALA A 39 41.51 -41.67 -28.50
CA ALA A 39 42.53 -40.60 -28.66
C ALA A 39 42.85 -40.40 -30.18
N LEU A 40 43.91 -39.62 -30.51
CA LEU A 40 44.57 -39.50 -31.85
C LEU A 40 43.75 -38.68 -32.91
N GLU A 41 44.29 -38.01 -33.94
CA GLU A 41 45.64 -37.63 -34.44
C GLU A 41 45.45 -36.56 -35.57
N SER A 42 46.41 -35.89 -36.25
CA SER A 42 47.87 -35.61 -36.13
C SER A 42 48.22 -34.38 -37.03
N ASN A 43 49.52 -34.01 -37.16
CA ASN A 43 50.13 -33.09 -38.14
C ASN A 43 49.87 -31.56 -37.90
N GLN A 44 50.84 -30.67 -37.59
CA GLN A 44 52.27 -30.54 -37.96
C GLN A 44 52.41 -30.17 -39.47
N GLU A 45 53.24 -29.21 -39.96
CA GLU A 45 54.57 -28.71 -39.56
C GLU A 45 54.88 -27.25 -40.07
N ILE A 46 55.99 -26.62 -39.58
CA ILE A 46 57.01 -25.80 -40.33
C ILE A 46 56.57 -24.44 -40.98
N GLU A 47 57.30 -23.30 -40.98
CA GLU A 47 58.61 -22.90 -40.39
C GLU A 47 58.77 -21.35 -40.19
N THR A 48 60.01 -20.93 -39.88
CA THR A 48 60.68 -19.62 -39.65
C THR A 48 60.39 -18.46 -40.66
N THR A 49 60.90 -17.20 -40.53
CA THR A 49 62.16 -16.70 -39.93
C THR A 49 62.16 -15.17 -39.62
N GLU A 50 62.98 -14.74 -38.64
CA GLU A 50 63.85 -13.52 -38.57
C GLU A 50 63.38 -12.12 -39.08
N HIS A 51 63.40 -11.05 -38.25
CA HIS A 51 64.47 -10.02 -38.06
C HIS A 51 64.69 -9.05 -39.26
N THR A 52 65.06 -7.76 -39.14
CA THR A 52 65.67 -6.91 -38.07
C THR A 52 65.51 -5.40 -38.41
N VAL A 53 65.50 -4.47 -37.40
CA VAL A 53 66.13 -3.09 -37.38
C VAL A 53 65.68 -2.06 -38.48
N THR A 54 65.58 -0.73 -38.30
CA THR A 54 66.25 0.30 -37.46
C THR A 54 65.29 1.43 -36.99
N SER A 55 65.81 2.34 -36.15
CA SER A 55 65.26 3.65 -35.73
C SER A 55 65.30 4.76 -36.79
N GLU A 56 64.52 5.84 -36.61
CA GLU A 56 65.04 7.24 -36.57
C GLU A 56 64.01 8.28 -36.08
N THR A 57 64.50 9.45 -35.62
CA THR A 57 63.72 10.62 -35.14
C THR A 57 64.44 11.94 -35.45
N PRO A 58 63.70 13.01 -35.79
CA PRO A 58 63.92 14.33 -35.16
C PRO A 58 62.59 14.97 -34.68
N VAL A 59 62.48 15.80 -33.63
CA VAL A 59 63.36 16.76 -32.89
C VAL A 59 63.39 18.19 -33.46
N THR A 60 63.01 19.16 -32.62
CA THR A 60 63.46 20.59 -32.49
C THR A 60 62.53 21.32 -31.49
N GLU A 61 62.87 22.35 -30.70
CA GLU A 61 64.09 22.88 -29.99
C GLU A 61 63.62 24.10 -29.12
N THR A 62 64.23 24.67 -28.06
CA THR A 62 65.37 24.47 -27.11
C THR A 62 64.89 25.07 -25.75
N LYS A 63 65.57 25.34 -24.61
CA LYS A 63 66.94 25.29 -24.02
C LYS A 63 66.71 24.96 -22.49
N VAL A 64 67.55 24.28 -21.69
CA VAL A 64 68.92 24.58 -21.16
C VAL A 64 68.92 25.78 -20.17
N GLU A 65 69.55 25.75 -18.99
CA GLU A 65 70.90 25.24 -18.63
C GLU A 65 71.02 24.60 -17.21
N THR A 66 72.14 23.91 -16.93
CA THR A 66 72.50 23.27 -15.62
C THR A 66 73.86 23.78 -15.12
N PRO A 67 74.31 23.39 -13.90
CA PRO A 67 75.39 22.38 -13.85
C PRO A 67 75.30 21.37 -12.67
N VAL A 68 76.31 20.49 -12.56
CA VAL A 68 76.33 19.24 -11.77
C VAL A 68 77.54 19.18 -10.82
N SER A 69 77.45 18.45 -9.69
CA SER A 69 78.59 17.75 -9.05
C SER A 69 78.16 16.58 -8.14
N THR A 70 78.88 15.47 -8.23
CA THR A 70 78.81 14.19 -7.48
C THR A 70 80.24 13.80 -7.03
N PRO A 71 80.59 12.62 -6.45
CA PRO A 71 79.84 11.45 -5.97
C PRO A 71 79.86 11.39 -4.41
N THR A 72 79.93 10.32 -3.60
CA THR A 72 80.22 8.84 -3.67
C THR A 72 79.57 8.20 -2.41
N LEU A 73 79.48 6.89 -2.12
CA LEU A 73 80.14 5.65 -2.55
C LEU A 73 79.14 4.45 -2.60
N ALA A 74 79.60 3.28 -3.05
CA ALA A 74 78.88 1.99 -3.12
C ALA A 74 79.92 0.83 -3.10
N PRO A 75 79.56 -0.48 -3.16
CA PRO A 75 78.25 -1.14 -3.21
C PRO A 75 78.03 -2.04 -1.92
N THR A 76 77.49 -3.28 -1.82
CA THR A 76 77.20 -4.39 -2.77
C THR A 76 76.25 -5.47 -2.18
N VAL A 77 75.26 -5.91 -2.98
CA VAL A 77 74.79 -7.30 -3.20
C VAL A 77 74.14 -8.16 -2.08
N ASP A 78 72.84 -8.44 -2.31
CA ASP A 78 72.10 -9.74 -2.28
C ASP A 78 72.37 -10.82 -1.21
N LEU A 79 71.27 -11.42 -0.72
CA LEU A 79 71.15 -12.89 -0.60
C LEU A 79 69.68 -13.33 -0.42
N SER A 80 69.37 -14.53 -0.91
CA SER A 80 68.03 -15.14 -0.94
C SER A 80 67.86 -16.27 0.10
N THR A 81 66.64 -16.81 0.15
CA THR A 81 66.16 -17.89 1.03
C THR A 81 67.10 -19.10 1.20
N THR A 82 67.15 -19.68 2.40
CA THR A 82 67.39 -21.13 2.57
C THR A 82 66.80 -21.68 3.87
N GLU A 83 66.66 -23.00 3.95
CA GLU A 83 65.90 -23.74 4.97
C GLU A 83 66.64 -23.93 6.30
N LEU A 84 65.90 -24.27 7.37
CA LEU A 84 66.44 -24.94 8.55
C LEU A 84 65.54 -26.11 9.00
N LYS A 85 66.09 -27.32 8.90
CA LYS A 85 65.71 -28.48 9.72
C LYS A 85 66.86 -28.79 10.68
N THR A 86 66.56 -29.00 11.96
CA THR A 86 67.43 -29.75 12.89
C THR A 86 66.60 -30.37 14.01
N PRO A 87 67.01 -31.52 14.59
CA PRO A 87 66.20 -32.30 15.54
C PRO A 87 66.52 -32.05 17.02
N ILE A 88 65.67 -32.62 17.88
CA ILE A 88 65.81 -32.70 19.35
C ILE A 88 66.58 -33.98 19.74
N VAL A 89 67.46 -33.91 20.76
CA VAL A 89 67.74 -35.02 21.70
C VAL A 89 68.09 -34.43 23.09
N ASP A 90 67.53 -35.02 24.15
CA ASP A 90 67.71 -34.63 25.56
C ASP A 90 69.00 -35.16 26.23
N ILE A 91 69.31 -34.62 27.43
CA ILE A 91 69.94 -35.40 28.52
C ILE A 91 69.23 -35.04 29.85
N GLU A 92 68.79 -36.07 30.59
CA GLU A 92 68.08 -35.98 31.88
C GLU A 92 69.02 -35.79 33.09
N LYS A 93 68.47 -35.40 34.28
CA LYS A 93 68.32 -36.33 35.43
C LYS A 93 67.77 -35.72 36.75
N ALA A 94 66.75 -36.41 37.31
CA ALA A 94 66.60 -36.83 38.72
C ALA A 94 66.50 -35.76 39.86
N ASN A 95 65.89 -35.98 41.04
CA ASN A 95 65.03 -37.03 41.66
C ASN A 95 64.50 -36.44 43.01
N THR A 96 63.51 -36.91 43.78
CA THR A 96 62.27 -37.75 43.64
C THR A 96 61.56 -37.72 45.01
N ASN A 97 60.22 -37.77 45.07
CA ASN A 97 59.36 -38.38 46.13
C ASN A 97 57.89 -37.94 45.89
N THR A 98 56.97 -38.79 45.39
CA THR A 98 56.15 -39.83 46.09
C THR A 98 55.05 -39.24 46.99
N VAL A 99 53.81 -39.75 47.04
CA VAL A 99 53.17 -41.04 46.66
C VAL A 99 51.85 -40.77 45.90
N ASP A 100 51.13 -41.67 45.17
CA ASP A 100 51.32 -43.02 44.59
C ASP A 100 50.22 -43.20 43.49
N ALA A 101 50.31 -44.01 42.41
CA ALA A 101 50.49 -45.48 42.21
C ALA A 101 49.16 -46.30 42.30
N ASN A 102 48.85 -47.28 41.41
CA ASN A 102 49.51 -47.73 40.17
C ASN A 102 48.64 -48.67 39.24
N GLU A 103 49.23 -49.06 38.09
CA GLU A 103 49.05 -50.34 37.33
C GLU A 103 47.77 -50.60 36.47
N ALA A 104 47.82 -51.26 35.28
CA ALA A 104 48.94 -51.61 34.38
C ALA A 104 48.52 -52.04 32.94
N GLN A 105 49.51 -51.99 32.04
CA GLN A 105 49.76 -52.61 30.70
C GLN A 105 49.07 -53.97 30.34
N PRO A 106 49.04 -54.43 29.04
CA PRO A 106 50.08 -54.25 28.01
C PRO A 106 49.73 -54.14 26.49
N ASN A 107 50.65 -53.50 25.77
CA ASN A 107 51.22 -53.77 24.42
C ASN A 107 50.36 -53.99 23.14
N LEU A 108 50.96 -53.68 21.97
CA LEU A 108 50.39 -53.74 20.61
C LEU A 108 51.26 -54.60 19.67
N GLU A 109 50.65 -55.34 18.73
CA GLU A 109 51.30 -55.58 17.41
C GLU A 109 50.30 -55.89 16.26
N THR A 110 50.35 -55.04 15.22
CA THR A 110 49.95 -55.20 13.81
C THR A 110 48.83 -56.16 13.34
N ALA A 111 47.81 -55.58 12.66
CA ALA A 111 47.35 -56.06 11.34
C ALA A 111 46.62 -54.96 10.53
N THR A 112 46.91 -54.89 9.22
CA THR A 112 46.42 -53.93 8.20
C THR A 112 44.89 -53.82 8.03
N ARG A 113 44.37 -52.61 7.69
CA ARG A 113 43.95 -52.26 6.30
C ARG A 113 43.66 -50.75 6.08
N THR A 114 43.79 -50.32 4.84
CA THR A 114 43.36 -49.04 4.22
C THR A 114 41.87 -49.09 3.80
N VAL A 115 41.12 -48.04 3.41
CA VAL A 115 41.14 -46.55 3.34
C VAL A 115 39.68 -46.14 2.92
N SER A 116 39.36 -44.84 2.80
CA SER A 116 38.14 -44.26 2.20
C SER A 116 36.86 -44.24 3.07
N ASP A 117 36.02 -43.19 3.01
CA ASP A 117 36.26 -41.83 2.46
C ASP A 117 35.37 -40.78 3.15
N THR A 118 35.66 -39.50 2.90
CA THR A 118 35.09 -38.36 3.64
C THR A 118 33.67 -37.96 3.23
N VAL A 119 32.85 -37.68 4.25
CA VAL A 119 31.82 -36.63 4.18
C VAL A 119 32.20 -35.58 5.23
N SER A 120 32.14 -34.30 4.87
CA SER A 120 32.58 -33.20 5.73
C SER A 120 31.44 -32.75 6.65
N GLU A 121 31.31 -33.37 7.82
CA GLU A 121 30.51 -32.78 8.91
C GLU A 121 31.15 -31.45 9.34
N THR A 122 30.36 -30.38 9.37
CA THR A 122 30.76 -29.11 9.97
C THR A 122 30.93 -29.29 11.49
N PRO A 123 31.96 -28.69 12.11
CA PRO A 123 32.20 -28.87 13.53
C PRO A 123 31.05 -28.25 14.34
N ALA A 124 30.40 -29.06 15.17
CA ALA A 124 29.44 -28.57 16.15
C ALA A 124 30.18 -27.67 17.16
N ASN A 125 29.99 -26.35 17.04
CA ASN A 125 30.68 -25.39 17.88
C ASN A 125 30.08 -25.39 19.29
N THR A 126 30.78 -26.01 20.24
CA THR A 126 30.37 -26.03 21.65
C THR A 126 30.78 -24.74 22.36
N ASP A 127 30.20 -23.63 21.93
CA ASP A 127 30.16 -22.39 22.71
C ASP A 127 29.54 -22.70 24.08
N THR A 128 30.25 -22.40 25.16
CA THR A 128 29.69 -22.63 26.51
C THR A 128 28.56 -21.63 26.76
N SER A 129 27.45 -22.06 27.36
CA SER A 129 26.24 -21.21 27.46
C SER A 129 26.52 -19.84 28.09
N ALA A 130 27.44 -19.78 29.06
CA ALA A 130 27.87 -18.54 29.71
C ALA A 130 28.48 -17.51 28.74
N GLU A 131 29.23 -17.93 27.70
CA GLU A 131 29.78 -17.01 26.71
C GLU A 131 28.68 -16.47 25.78
N GLN A 132 27.75 -17.34 25.37
CA GLN A 132 26.59 -16.97 24.56
C GLN A 132 25.61 -16.06 25.34
N GLU A 133 25.44 -16.30 26.64
CA GLU A 133 24.76 -15.39 27.57
C GLU A 133 25.48 -14.03 27.67
N GLU A 134 26.82 -14.00 27.74
CA GLU A 134 27.58 -12.75 27.77
C GLU A 134 27.52 -11.94 26.46
N LYS A 135 27.41 -12.62 25.30
CA LYS A 135 27.15 -12.00 23.99
C LYS A 135 25.75 -11.39 23.92
N LEU A 136 24.74 -12.14 24.36
CA LEU A 136 23.32 -11.70 24.37
C LEU A 136 23.04 -10.61 25.41
N ALA A 137 23.75 -10.60 26.54
CA ALA A 137 23.59 -9.59 27.59
C ALA A 137 24.11 -8.19 27.20
N LYS A 138 24.89 -8.06 26.12
CA LYS A 138 25.34 -6.75 25.62
C LYS A 138 24.17 -5.99 24.98
N LYS A 139 24.19 -4.66 25.05
CA LYS A 139 23.19 -3.83 24.36
C LYS A 139 23.41 -3.86 22.84
N LYS A 140 22.32 -3.92 22.09
CA LYS A 140 22.30 -3.74 20.62
C LYS A 140 21.35 -2.60 20.32
N ILE A 141 21.88 -1.53 19.74
CA ILE A 141 21.21 -0.24 19.73
C ILE A 141 21.05 0.26 18.29
N VAL A 142 19.86 0.75 17.95
CA VAL A 142 19.64 1.55 16.73
C VAL A 142 19.52 3.01 17.13
N SER A 143 20.28 3.90 16.48
CA SER A 143 20.27 5.34 16.74
C SER A 143 19.57 6.10 15.62
N ILE A 144 18.63 7.00 15.98
CA ILE A 144 17.82 7.79 15.07
C ILE A 144 17.96 9.29 15.37
N ASP A 145 18.40 10.05 14.37
CA ASP A 145 18.49 11.52 14.41
C ASP A 145 17.11 12.20 14.23
N ALA A 146 16.29 12.11 15.28
CA ALA A 146 15.02 12.84 15.38
C ALA A 146 15.17 14.26 15.94
N GLY A 147 16.40 14.80 16.01
CA GLY A 147 16.69 16.20 16.37
C GLY A 147 16.70 17.08 15.13
N ARG A 148 17.47 16.69 14.10
CA ARG A 148 17.50 17.45 12.83
C ARG A 148 16.20 17.34 12.07
N LYS A 149 15.67 16.12 11.96
CA LYS A 149 14.44 15.76 11.23
C LYS A 149 13.31 15.38 12.20
N TYR A 150 12.07 15.73 11.87
CA TYR A 150 10.91 15.19 12.59
C TYR A 150 10.60 13.75 12.15
N PHE A 151 10.28 12.90 13.12
CA PHE A 151 9.71 11.56 12.94
C PHE A 151 8.41 11.47 13.74
N SER A 152 7.39 10.83 13.17
CA SER A 152 6.11 10.64 13.87
C SER A 152 6.17 9.50 14.90
N PRO A 153 5.26 9.46 15.89
CA PRO A 153 5.18 8.34 16.84
C PRO A 153 5.03 6.99 16.14
N GLU A 154 4.29 6.94 15.03
CA GLU A 154 4.02 5.72 14.25
C GLU A 154 5.30 5.21 13.56
N GLN A 155 6.09 6.12 12.98
CA GLN A 155 7.39 5.79 12.39
C GLN A 155 8.38 5.27 13.45
N LEU A 156 8.37 5.86 14.65
CA LEU A 156 9.22 5.43 15.76
C LEU A 156 8.75 4.08 16.35
N LYS A 157 7.43 3.82 16.38
CA LYS A 157 6.87 2.50 16.72
C LYS A 157 7.25 1.43 15.70
N GLU A 158 7.20 1.73 14.40
CA GLU A 158 7.65 0.81 13.34
C GLU A 158 9.16 0.48 13.48
N ILE A 159 9.98 1.46 13.85
CA ILE A 159 11.41 1.25 14.16
C ILE A 159 11.59 0.37 15.40
N ILE A 160 10.78 0.54 16.46
CA ILE A 160 10.78 -0.33 17.64
C ILE A 160 10.39 -1.77 17.28
N ASP A 161 9.38 -1.97 16.44
CA ASP A 161 8.98 -3.30 15.96
C ASP A 161 10.11 -4.00 15.22
N LYS A 162 10.77 -3.30 14.28
CA LYS A 162 11.90 -3.84 13.54
C LYS A 162 13.15 -4.00 14.41
N ALA A 163 13.33 -3.19 15.45
CA ALA A 163 14.38 -3.38 16.45
C ALA A 163 14.14 -4.70 17.22
N ARG A 164 12.94 -4.91 17.75
CA ARG A 164 12.54 -6.16 18.44
C ARG A 164 12.72 -7.39 17.54
N HIS A 165 12.11 -7.41 16.35
CA HIS A 165 12.17 -8.53 15.40
C HIS A 165 13.60 -8.82 14.88
N TYR A 166 14.51 -7.85 14.90
CA TYR A 166 15.94 -8.06 14.59
C TYR A 166 16.82 -8.36 15.81
N GLY A 167 16.26 -8.43 17.03
CA GLY A 167 16.99 -8.83 18.25
C GLY A 167 17.78 -7.71 18.94
N TYR A 168 17.39 -6.44 18.71
CA TYR A 168 17.93 -5.27 19.41
C TYR A 168 17.42 -5.18 20.86
N THR A 169 18.08 -4.36 21.68
CA THR A 169 17.68 -4.09 23.08
C THR A 169 17.26 -2.64 23.32
N ASP A 170 17.71 -1.68 22.51
CA ASP A 170 17.48 -0.25 22.76
C ASP A 170 17.29 0.56 21.46
N LEU A 171 16.41 1.56 21.53
CA LEU A 171 16.33 2.68 20.60
C LEU A 171 17.07 3.88 21.22
N HIS A 172 18.13 4.35 20.57
CA HIS A 172 18.76 5.63 20.87
C HIS A 172 18.10 6.73 20.05
N LEU A 173 17.41 7.66 20.70
CA LEU A 173 16.60 8.67 20.05
C LEU A 173 17.17 10.06 20.34
N LEU A 174 17.83 10.66 19.35
CA LEU A 174 18.26 12.04 19.47
C LEU A 174 17.04 12.95 19.34
N VAL A 175 16.77 13.76 20.36
CA VAL A 175 15.65 14.72 20.34
C VAL A 175 16.12 16.17 20.47
N GLY A 176 17.30 16.40 21.06
CA GLY A 176 18.10 17.61 20.87
C GLY A 176 19.35 17.26 20.08
N ASN A 177 19.44 17.68 18.82
CA ASN A 177 20.59 17.52 17.93
C ASN A 177 20.40 18.44 16.70
N ASP A 178 21.13 19.55 16.69
CA ASP A 178 20.84 20.82 16.00
C ASP A 178 19.44 21.38 16.37
N GLY A 179 18.37 20.69 15.95
CA GLY A 179 16.98 20.94 16.36
C GLY A 179 16.63 20.31 17.72
N LEU A 180 15.61 20.85 18.40
CA LEU A 180 15.06 20.34 19.65
C LEU A 180 13.58 19.93 19.48
N ARG A 181 13.37 18.67 19.09
CA ARG A 181 12.07 18.12 18.67
C ARG A 181 11.36 17.28 19.73
N PHE A 182 11.56 17.59 21.00
CA PHE A 182 10.77 17.04 22.11
C PHE A 182 10.42 18.13 23.11
N VAL A 183 9.13 18.27 23.44
CA VAL A 183 8.59 19.34 24.30
C VAL A 183 7.74 18.75 25.41
N LEU A 184 8.03 19.14 26.65
CA LEU A 184 7.32 18.72 27.86
C LEU A 184 6.05 19.56 28.09
N ASP A 185 5.15 19.05 28.92
CA ASP A 185 3.89 19.75 29.23
C ASP A 185 4.14 21.00 30.10
N ASP A 186 5.15 20.99 30.96
CA ASP A 186 5.74 22.19 31.59
C ASP A 186 7.17 22.42 31.12
N MET A 187 7.39 23.49 30.34
CA MET A 187 8.73 23.93 29.91
C MET A 187 9.30 25.10 30.74
N SER A 188 8.73 25.44 31.91
CA SER A 188 9.23 26.57 32.70
C SER A 188 10.65 26.34 33.22
N ILE A 189 11.59 27.20 32.80
CA ILE A 189 13.01 27.10 33.18
C ILE A 189 13.31 28.14 34.25
N THR A 190 13.91 27.74 35.37
CA THR A 190 14.39 28.67 36.40
C THR A 190 15.91 28.75 36.34
N ALA A 191 16.43 29.87 35.83
CA ALA A 191 17.85 30.14 35.63
C ALA A 191 18.09 31.66 35.69
N ASN A 192 19.33 32.10 35.87
CA ASN A 192 19.71 33.53 35.80
C ASN A 192 18.95 34.44 36.79
N GLY A 193 18.53 33.89 37.94
CA GLY A 193 17.76 34.61 38.96
C GLY A 193 16.30 34.89 38.60
N LYS A 194 15.77 34.29 37.52
CA LYS A 194 14.37 34.42 37.08
C LYS A 194 13.79 33.07 36.64
N THR A 195 12.49 33.04 36.40
CA THR A 195 11.81 31.93 35.73
C THR A 195 11.33 32.40 34.36
N TYR A 196 11.67 31.66 33.32
CA TYR A 196 11.14 31.80 31.96
C TYR A 196 9.84 30.98 31.90
N ALA A 197 8.74 31.55 31.41
CA ALA A 197 7.45 30.86 31.44
C ALA A 197 7.43 29.66 30.47
N SER A 198 6.64 28.63 30.79
CA SER A 198 6.53 27.42 29.95
C SER A 198 6.25 27.78 28.48
N ASP A 199 5.26 28.62 28.23
CA ASP A 199 4.76 28.85 26.88
C ASP A 199 5.71 29.77 26.08
N ASP A 200 6.42 30.68 26.76
CA ASP A 200 7.53 31.44 26.15
C ASP A 200 8.64 30.48 25.69
N VAL A 201 9.02 29.51 26.53
CA VAL A 201 10.07 28.52 26.23
C VAL A 201 9.62 27.58 25.10
N LYS A 202 8.35 27.14 25.08
CA LYS A 202 7.77 26.35 23.99
C LYS A 202 7.81 27.10 22.65
N ALA A 203 7.32 28.35 22.63
CA ALA A 203 7.32 29.17 21.42
C ALA A 203 8.74 29.48 20.93
N ALA A 204 9.67 29.73 21.85
CA ALA A 204 11.08 29.95 21.54
C ALA A 204 11.77 28.70 20.94
N ILE A 205 11.47 27.50 21.45
CA ILE A 205 11.96 26.22 20.91
C ILE A 205 11.34 25.91 19.55
N GLU A 206 10.02 26.06 19.39
CA GLU A 206 9.35 25.84 18.10
C GLU A 206 9.91 26.76 17.02
N LYS A 207 10.08 28.06 17.33
CA LYS A 207 10.73 29.02 16.42
C LYS A 207 12.20 28.67 16.18
N GLY A 208 12.92 28.19 17.19
CA GLY A 208 14.29 27.70 17.06
C GLY A 208 14.41 26.53 16.08
N ASN A 209 13.50 25.57 16.17
CA ASN A 209 13.39 24.45 15.23
C ASN A 209 13.11 24.94 13.81
N LYS A 210 12.14 25.85 13.63
CA LYS A 210 11.79 26.41 12.31
C LYS A 210 12.92 27.23 11.69
N THR A 211 13.74 27.87 12.53
CA THR A 211 14.93 28.62 12.10
C THR A 211 16.05 27.71 11.62
N TYR A 212 16.19 26.52 12.23
CA TYR A 212 17.12 25.49 11.77
C TYR A 212 16.58 24.74 10.54
N TYR A 213 15.41 24.10 10.67
CA TYR A 213 14.68 23.44 9.61
C TYR A 213 13.19 23.29 9.96
N ASP A 214 12.34 24.08 9.29
CA ASP A 214 10.88 23.94 9.31
C ASP A 214 10.47 22.68 8.50
N ASP A 215 10.47 21.55 9.19
CA ASP A 215 10.14 20.24 8.62
C ASP A 215 8.63 20.14 8.38
N PRO A 216 8.15 20.00 7.12
CA PRO A 216 6.72 20.00 6.82
C PRO A 216 5.98 18.77 7.37
N ASN A 217 6.71 17.77 7.88
CA ASN A 217 6.12 16.57 8.48
C ASN A 217 5.75 16.78 9.97
N GLY A 218 6.28 17.82 10.64
CA GLY A 218 6.03 18.11 12.05
C GLY A 218 7.16 18.86 12.73
N ASN A 219 6.91 19.46 13.91
CA ASN A 219 7.93 20.22 14.62
C ASN A 219 8.61 19.42 15.74
N TYR A 220 7.82 18.95 16.72
CA TYR A 220 8.30 18.22 17.91
C TYR A 220 7.30 17.14 18.36
N LEU A 221 7.80 16.15 19.10
CA LEU A 221 7.00 15.22 19.90
C LEU A 221 6.58 15.88 21.22
N THR A 222 5.36 15.55 21.69
CA THR A 222 4.82 15.98 22.99
C THR A 222 5.18 15.01 24.12
N GLU A 223 5.01 15.43 25.38
CA GLU A 223 5.23 14.58 26.57
C GLU A 223 4.37 13.30 26.54
N SER A 224 3.11 13.41 26.11
CA SER A 224 2.21 12.26 25.97
C SER A 224 2.69 11.29 24.89
N GLN A 225 3.14 11.78 23.73
CA GLN A 225 3.65 10.92 22.64
C GLN A 225 4.96 10.23 23.03
N MET A 226 5.88 10.92 23.71
CA MET A 226 7.11 10.32 24.21
C MET A 226 6.83 9.28 25.31
N THR A 227 5.86 9.54 26.18
CA THR A 227 5.47 8.58 27.23
C THR A 227 4.83 7.32 26.65
N ASP A 228 3.94 7.47 25.67
CA ASP A 228 3.37 6.36 24.89
C ASP A 228 4.46 5.57 24.14
N LEU A 229 5.39 6.25 23.47
CA LEU A 229 6.51 5.60 22.76
C LEU A 229 7.42 4.79 23.70
N ILE A 230 7.74 5.31 24.89
CA ILE A 230 8.55 4.59 25.90
C ILE A 230 7.79 3.37 26.44
N ASN A 231 6.48 3.49 26.69
CA ASN A 231 5.67 2.36 27.13
C ASN A 231 5.61 1.26 26.05
N TYR A 232 5.38 1.64 24.79
CA TYR A 232 5.36 0.72 23.66
C TYR A 232 6.70 0.01 23.43
N ALA A 233 7.82 0.74 23.57
CA ALA A 233 9.15 0.15 23.55
C ALA A 233 9.31 -0.88 24.67
N LYS A 234 8.93 -0.51 25.90
CA LYS A 234 9.03 -1.35 27.09
C LYS A 234 8.17 -2.62 27.00
N GLU A 235 6.97 -2.55 26.45
CA GLU A 235 6.10 -3.71 26.19
C GLU A 235 6.76 -4.75 25.26
N LYS A 236 7.66 -4.29 24.37
CA LYS A 236 8.46 -5.13 23.46
C LYS A 236 9.86 -5.48 23.99
N ASN A 237 10.17 -5.13 25.24
CA ASN A 237 11.48 -5.23 25.89
C ASN A 237 12.59 -4.36 25.25
N ILE A 238 12.22 -3.26 24.60
CA ILE A 238 13.14 -2.27 24.03
C ILE A 238 13.28 -1.07 24.99
N GLY A 239 14.52 -0.72 25.35
CA GLY A 239 14.83 0.51 26.08
C GLY A 239 14.82 1.75 25.18
N VAL A 240 14.60 2.94 25.76
CA VAL A 240 14.75 4.23 25.05
C VAL A 240 15.86 5.04 25.70
N ILE A 241 16.86 5.43 24.91
CA ILE A 241 18.01 6.25 25.33
C ILE A 241 17.91 7.62 24.63
N PRO A 242 17.44 8.68 25.31
CA PRO A 242 17.36 10.02 24.74
C PRO A 242 18.75 10.66 24.56
N THR A 243 18.90 11.50 23.54
CA THR A 243 19.97 12.52 23.48
C THR A 243 19.40 13.93 23.51
N LEU A 244 19.99 14.78 24.35
CA LEU A 244 19.82 16.23 24.31
C LEU A 244 21.22 16.87 24.21
N ASN A 245 21.66 17.15 22.98
CA ASN A 245 23.04 17.55 22.71
C ASN A 245 23.36 18.97 23.21
N SER A 246 24.54 19.12 23.78
CA SER A 246 25.22 20.38 24.10
C SER A 246 26.70 20.05 24.43
N PRO A 247 27.64 21.01 24.45
CA PRO A 247 27.51 22.42 24.07
C PRO A 247 27.53 22.68 22.55
N GLY A 248 27.87 21.67 21.73
CA GLY A 248 27.66 21.71 20.28
C GLY A 248 26.23 21.30 19.89
N HIS A 249 25.94 21.28 18.59
CA HIS A 249 24.72 20.73 18.00
C HIS A 249 23.41 21.12 18.73
N MET A 250 23.26 22.42 19.02
CA MET A 250 22.15 22.96 19.82
C MET A 250 21.55 24.25 19.24
N ASP A 251 21.56 24.40 17.92
CA ASP A 251 21.07 25.54 17.12
C ASP A 251 19.69 26.04 17.57
N ALA A 252 18.72 25.14 17.72
CA ALA A 252 17.37 25.49 18.15
C ALA A 252 17.33 26.01 19.61
N ILE A 253 18.20 25.51 20.49
CA ILE A 253 18.33 25.99 21.87
C ILE A 253 19.02 27.36 21.89
N LEU A 254 20.03 27.57 21.05
CA LEU A 254 20.70 28.87 20.88
C LEU A 254 19.73 29.93 20.33
N ASN A 255 18.90 29.55 19.36
CA ASN A 255 17.81 30.38 18.83
C ASN A 255 16.76 30.67 19.92
N ALA A 256 16.29 29.65 20.66
CA ALA A 256 15.36 29.83 21.77
C ALA A 256 15.92 30.79 22.85
N MET A 257 17.20 30.65 23.22
CA MET A 257 17.85 31.55 24.17
C MET A 257 17.87 33.01 23.71
N LYS A 258 18.08 33.28 22.41
CA LYS A 258 18.02 34.63 21.83
C LYS A 258 16.60 35.22 21.91
N GLU A 259 15.56 34.43 21.59
CA GLU A 259 14.15 34.85 21.71
C GLU A 259 13.76 35.14 23.17
N LEU A 260 14.26 34.33 24.11
CA LEU A 260 14.08 34.50 25.56
C LEU A 260 14.94 35.63 26.18
N GLY A 261 15.64 36.41 25.35
CA GLY A 261 16.41 37.59 25.73
C GLY A 261 17.76 37.31 26.39
N ILE A 262 18.32 36.10 26.24
CA ILE A 262 19.73 35.83 26.60
C ILE A 262 20.61 36.36 25.47
N ALA A 263 21.46 37.33 25.79
CA ALA A 263 22.32 37.99 24.80
C ALA A 263 23.53 37.11 24.44
N ASN A 264 23.85 37.04 23.15
CA ASN A 264 25.06 36.40 22.59
C ASN A 264 25.35 34.98 23.15
N PRO A 265 24.41 34.01 23.10
CA PRO A 265 24.68 32.67 23.61
C PRO A 265 25.62 31.86 22.69
N ASN A 266 25.74 32.24 21.42
CA ASN A 266 26.56 31.60 20.40
C ASN A 266 28.07 31.87 20.59
N PHE A 267 28.90 30.82 20.52
CA PHE A 267 30.37 30.91 20.51
C PHE A 267 30.89 31.67 19.28
N ASP A 268 32.00 32.41 19.43
CA ASP A 268 32.61 33.22 18.37
C ASP A 268 34.11 32.91 18.24
N TYR A 269 34.55 32.62 17.01
CA TYR A 269 35.95 32.35 16.67
C TYR A 269 36.46 33.39 15.68
N PHE A 270 37.15 34.41 16.19
CA PHE A 270 37.73 35.52 15.44
C PHE A 270 36.75 36.27 14.50
N GLY A 271 35.47 36.38 14.91
CA GLY A 271 34.39 37.01 14.14
C GLY A 271 33.53 36.02 13.35
N THR A 272 33.92 34.74 13.28
CA THR A 272 33.06 33.66 12.77
C THR A 272 32.25 33.10 13.93
N LYS A 273 30.96 33.38 13.94
CA LYS A 273 30.06 32.93 15.02
C LYS A 273 29.48 31.56 14.68
N SER A 274 29.52 30.63 15.64
CA SER A 274 28.91 29.30 15.52
C SER A 274 27.40 29.42 15.62
N GLU A 275 26.66 28.85 14.69
CA GLU A 275 25.20 28.72 14.79
C GLU A 275 24.83 27.58 15.76
N ARG A 276 25.72 26.58 15.87
CA ARG A 276 25.55 25.31 16.57
C ARG A 276 25.95 25.28 18.04
N THR A 277 26.89 26.13 18.45
CA THR A 277 27.65 25.95 19.71
C THR A 277 27.46 27.10 20.71
N VAL A 278 27.23 26.76 21.99
CA VAL A 278 27.13 27.73 23.09
C VAL A 278 28.51 28.21 23.56
N ASP A 279 28.62 29.51 23.86
CA ASP A 279 29.81 30.09 24.48
C ASP A 279 29.93 29.63 25.95
N LEU A 280 30.98 28.86 26.24
CA LEU A 280 31.32 28.40 27.59
C LEU A 280 31.72 29.54 28.55
N HIS A 281 31.94 30.76 28.04
CA HIS A 281 32.17 31.98 28.83
C HIS A 281 30.90 32.80 29.05
N ASN A 282 29.77 32.45 28.44
CA ASN A 282 28.47 33.07 28.68
C ASN A 282 27.71 32.33 29.81
N ASP A 283 28.00 32.72 31.05
CA ASP A 283 27.40 32.11 32.26
C ASP A 283 25.86 32.09 32.22
N GLN A 284 25.21 33.05 31.55
CA GLN A 284 23.74 33.09 31.43
C GLN A 284 23.19 32.01 30.49
N ALA A 285 23.86 31.78 29.36
CA ALA A 285 23.50 30.72 28.43
C ALA A 285 23.77 29.35 29.05
N ILE A 286 24.94 29.19 29.69
CA ILE A 286 25.34 27.94 30.35
C ILE A 286 24.40 27.57 31.51
N ALA A 287 23.95 28.54 32.32
CA ALA A 287 22.96 28.28 33.37
C ALA A 287 21.58 27.88 32.81
N PHE A 288 21.16 28.46 31.69
CA PHE A 288 19.92 28.08 31.02
C PHE A 288 19.98 26.67 30.44
N THR A 289 21.04 26.33 29.69
CA THR A 289 21.20 24.99 29.09
C THR A 289 21.31 23.90 30.16
N LYS A 290 22.01 24.15 31.27
CA LYS A 290 22.07 23.21 32.41
C LYS A 290 20.70 22.96 33.04
N ALA A 291 19.91 24.02 33.26
CA ALA A 291 18.54 23.89 33.79
C ALA A 291 17.57 23.21 32.79
N LEU A 292 17.82 23.35 31.48
CA LEU A 292 17.08 22.64 30.44
C LEU A 292 17.40 21.13 30.44
N ILE A 293 18.70 20.76 30.47
CA ILE A 293 19.15 19.36 30.62
C ILE A 293 18.57 18.74 31.90
N ASP A 294 18.61 19.46 33.03
CA ASP A 294 18.05 19.02 34.31
C ASP A 294 16.55 18.69 34.21
N LYS A 295 15.76 19.57 33.57
CA LYS A 295 14.32 19.34 33.35
C LYS A 295 14.05 18.07 32.50
N TYR A 296 14.79 17.85 31.42
CA TYR A 296 14.62 16.63 30.62
C TYR A 296 15.12 15.38 31.35
N ALA A 297 16.25 15.45 32.08
CA ALA A 297 16.73 14.34 32.91
C ALA A 297 15.73 13.96 34.01
N ALA A 298 15.06 14.93 34.62
CA ALA A 298 13.96 14.71 35.56
C ALA A 298 12.77 13.98 34.91
N TYR A 299 12.39 14.33 33.67
CA TYR A 299 11.36 13.62 32.92
C TYR A 299 11.76 12.16 32.62
N PHE A 300 12.97 11.92 32.12
CA PHE A 300 13.43 10.56 31.75
C PHE A 300 13.80 9.69 32.96
N SER A 301 13.92 10.26 34.17
CA SER A 301 14.14 9.50 35.41
C SER A 301 13.15 8.34 35.55
N LYS A 302 13.66 7.13 35.77
CA LYS A 302 12.90 5.86 35.88
C LYS A 302 12.14 5.43 34.61
N LYS A 303 12.21 6.20 33.52
CA LYS A 303 11.72 5.85 32.18
C LYS A 303 12.84 5.27 31.30
N SER A 304 14.04 5.81 31.43
CA SER A 304 15.26 5.37 30.74
C SER A 304 16.35 4.90 31.73
N GLU A 305 17.36 4.17 31.24
CA GLU A 305 18.56 3.82 32.02
C GLU A 305 19.73 4.80 31.82
N ILE A 306 19.84 5.34 30.60
CA ILE A 306 20.94 6.14 30.09
C ILE A 306 20.35 7.44 29.53
N PHE A 307 21.06 8.56 29.68
CA PHE A 307 20.75 9.83 29.01
C PHE A 307 22.03 10.33 28.34
N ASN A 308 21.98 10.56 27.03
CA ASN A 308 23.12 11.07 26.28
C ASN A 308 23.11 12.62 26.29
N ILE A 309 24.22 13.21 26.74
CA ILE A 309 24.43 14.66 26.79
C ILE A 309 25.18 15.19 25.55
N GLY A 310 25.57 14.32 24.62
CA GLY A 310 26.24 14.67 23.38
C GLY A 310 27.73 14.92 23.57
N LEU A 311 28.11 16.18 23.77
CA LEU A 311 29.50 16.68 23.90
C LEU A 311 30.38 16.57 22.63
N ASP A 312 29.83 16.26 21.46
CA ASP A 312 30.53 16.11 20.18
C ASP A 312 30.79 17.44 19.43
N GLU A 313 31.80 17.42 18.56
CA GLU A 313 32.04 18.35 17.45
C GLU A 313 31.94 19.86 17.77
N TYR A 314 32.43 20.29 18.95
CA TYR A 314 32.39 21.69 19.40
C TYR A 314 32.79 22.68 18.30
N ALA A 315 31.90 23.62 17.97
CA ALA A 315 32.10 24.67 16.97
C ALA A 315 32.65 24.17 15.62
N ASN A 316 32.23 22.98 15.16
CA ASN A 316 32.64 22.42 13.87
C ASN A 316 32.46 23.39 12.70
N ASP A 317 31.33 24.10 12.68
CA ASP A 317 30.95 25.16 11.75
C ASP A 317 31.92 26.35 11.76
N ALA A 318 32.16 26.97 12.92
CA ALA A 318 32.97 28.19 13.05
C ALA A 318 34.48 27.94 12.97
N THR A 319 34.92 26.70 13.21
CA THR A 319 36.36 26.35 13.30
C THR A 319 36.87 25.44 12.19
N ASN A 320 36.02 25.06 11.21
CA ASN A 320 36.33 24.07 10.18
C ASN A 320 36.76 22.71 10.80
N ALA A 321 35.94 22.21 11.72
CA ALA A 321 36.18 21.00 12.52
C ALA A 321 37.52 20.98 13.28
N LYS A 322 37.79 22.04 14.05
CA LYS A 322 39.00 22.21 14.90
C LYS A 322 38.72 22.71 16.33
N GLY A 323 37.46 22.74 16.78
CA GLY A 323 37.08 23.38 18.04
C GLY A 323 37.79 22.84 19.28
N TRP A 324 38.06 21.52 19.35
CA TRP A 324 38.85 20.95 20.45
C TRP A 324 40.29 21.50 20.50
N GLN A 325 40.94 21.68 19.35
CA GLN A 325 42.24 22.35 19.28
C GLN A 325 42.11 23.82 19.70
N VAL A 326 41.08 24.53 19.24
CA VAL A 326 40.81 25.94 19.61
C VAL A 326 40.61 26.11 21.12
N LEU A 327 39.86 25.22 21.76
CA LEU A 327 39.62 25.23 23.22
C LEU A 327 40.89 24.93 24.04
N GLN A 328 41.81 24.12 23.50
CA GLN A 328 43.11 23.85 24.13
C GLN A 328 44.18 24.91 23.82
N ALA A 329 44.03 25.67 22.73
CA ALA A 329 45.11 26.44 22.13
C ALA A 329 45.69 27.58 23.00
N ASP A 330 44.92 28.25 23.85
CA ASP A 330 45.44 29.35 24.69
C ASP A 330 46.54 28.89 25.66
N LYS A 331 46.52 27.62 26.10
CA LYS A 331 47.55 27.02 26.97
C LYS A 331 48.90 26.84 26.27
N TYR A 332 48.88 26.55 24.97
CA TYR A 332 50.06 26.24 24.16
C TYR A 332 50.50 27.43 23.30
N TYR A 333 49.58 28.35 22.99
CA TYR A 333 49.76 29.54 22.18
C TYR A 333 49.10 30.75 22.86
N PRO A 334 49.57 31.16 24.07
CA PRO A 334 49.01 32.28 24.80
C PRO A 334 49.11 33.59 24.03
N ASP A 335 48.21 34.51 24.35
CA ASP A 335 48.09 35.86 23.78
C ASP A 335 47.91 35.88 22.24
N LYS A 336 47.39 34.78 21.66
CA LYS A 336 46.93 34.70 20.27
C LYS A 336 45.43 34.97 20.07
N GLY A 337 44.68 35.17 21.15
CA GLY A 337 43.22 35.41 21.10
C GLY A 337 42.35 34.16 21.12
N PHE A 338 42.94 32.99 21.41
CA PHE A 338 42.19 31.75 21.68
C PHE A 338 41.36 31.86 22.98
N PRO A 339 40.28 31.08 23.13
CA PRO A 339 39.41 31.13 24.31
C PRO A 339 40.14 30.69 25.58
N LYS A 340 40.40 31.65 26.47
CA LYS A 340 41.17 31.42 27.71
C LYS A 340 40.49 30.39 28.61
N GLN A 341 41.22 29.34 28.98
CA GLN A 341 40.71 28.19 29.75
C GLN A 341 39.53 27.45 29.07
N GLY A 342 39.36 27.55 27.75
CA GLY A 342 38.21 27.00 27.02
C GLY A 342 37.98 25.50 27.29
N TYR A 343 39.03 24.68 27.20
CA TYR A 343 38.91 23.24 27.42
C TYR A 343 38.75 22.86 28.91
N GLU A 344 39.24 23.68 29.84
CA GLU A 344 39.01 23.50 31.29
C GLU A 344 37.53 23.77 31.63
N LYS A 345 36.96 24.84 31.06
CA LYS A 345 35.52 25.14 31.12
C LYS A 345 34.66 24.04 30.47
N PHE A 346 35.13 23.43 29.39
CA PHE A 346 34.45 22.29 28.76
C PHE A 346 34.42 21.05 29.67
N ILE A 347 35.55 20.69 30.28
CA ILE A 347 35.61 19.59 31.26
C ILE A 347 34.66 19.85 32.42
N GLN A 348 34.63 21.08 32.97
CA GLN A 348 33.67 21.44 34.03
C GLN A 348 32.21 21.35 33.54
N TYR A 349 31.91 21.81 32.31
CA TYR A 349 30.57 21.72 31.73
C TYR A 349 30.11 20.26 31.59
N ALA A 350 30.94 19.39 31.02
CA ALA A 350 30.69 17.96 30.87
C ALA A 350 30.44 17.27 32.23
N ASN A 351 31.28 17.57 33.22
CA ASN A 351 31.16 17.02 34.57
C ASN A 351 29.90 17.51 35.31
N ASP A 352 29.52 18.79 35.13
CA ASP A 352 28.30 19.33 35.70
C ASP A 352 27.05 18.67 35.09
N LEU A 353 27.03 18.43 33.77
CA LEU A 353 25.94 17.68 33.12
C LEU A 353 25.89 16.22 33.59
N ALA A 354 27.05 15.56 33.73
CA ALA A 354 27.12 14.21 34.28
C ALA A 354 26.60 14.15 35.73
N ALA A 355 26.89 15.16 36.56
CA ALA A 355 26.36 15.27 37.91
C ALA A 355 24.83 15.49 37.93
N ILE A 356 24.30 16.35 37.05
CA ILE A 356 22.86 16.57 36.87
C ILE A 356 22.16 15.26 36.50
N VAL A 357 22.62 14.57 35.44
CA VAL A 357 22.03 13.30 34.98
C VAL A 357 22.06 12.22 36.06
N LYS A 358 23.19 12.08 36.79
CA LYS A 358 23.30 11.12 37.91
C LYS A 358 22.38 11.48 39.08
N SER A 359 22.07 12.75 39.33
CA SER A 359 21.15 13.15 40.40
C SER A 359 19.72 12.64 40.18
N HIS A 360 19.32 12.42 38.92
CA HIS A 360 18.05 11.81 38.51
C HIS A 360 18.08 10.27 38.44
N GLY A 361 19.20 9.65 38.83
CA GLY A 361 19.39 8.20 38.81
C GLY A 361 19.68 7.61 37.42
N LEU A 362 19.99 8.46 36.44
CA LEU A 362 20.33 8.07 35.06
C LEU A 362 21.85 7.94 34.88
N LYS A 363 22.29 7.08 33.97
CA LYS A 363 23.70 6.99 33.57
C LYS A 363 23.98 8.04 32.47
N PRO A 364 24.94 8.96 32.64
CA PRO A 364 25.32 9.87 31.57
C PRO A 364 26.08 9.14 30.47
N MET A 365 25.75 9.44 29.21
CA MET A 365 26.51 9.04 28.03
C MET A 365 26.96 10.27 27.25
N ALA A 366 28.09 10.19 26.56
CA ALA A 366 28.59 11.24 25.66
C ALA A 366 29.43 10.64 24.53
N PHE A 367 29.58 11.36 23.42
CA PHE A 367 30.46 11.00 22.32
C PHE A 367 31.94 11.23 22.66
N ASN A 368 32.83 10.47 22.01
CA ASN A 368 34.22 10.34 22.46
C ASN A 368 35.17 11.47 22.07
N ASP A 369 34.84 12.28 21.07
CA ASP A 369 35.85 13.11 20.38
C ASP A 369 36.35 14.29 21.23
N GLY A 370 35.47 14.90 22.05
CA GLY A 370 35.86 15.91 23.03
C GLY A 370 36.54 15.34 24.28
N ILE A 371 36.46 14.02 24.54
CA ILE A 371 36.87 13.42 25.82
C ILE A 371 38.38 13.09 25.79
N TYR A 372 39.15 13.82 26.61
CA TYR A 372 40.62 13.79 26.60
C TYR A 372 41.23 13.97 25.20
N TYR A 373 40.69 14.91 24.39
CA TYR A 373 41.20 15.25 23.07
C TYR A 373 42.73 15.50 23.08
N ASN A 374 43.42 15.08 22.02
CA ASN A 374 44.89 15.02 21.91
C ASN A 374 45.56 14.10 22.95
N ASN A 375 44.80 13.17 23.56
CA ASN A 375 45.15 12.42 24.76
C ASN A 375 45.56 13.31 25.97
N ASP A 376 45.15 14.58 25.97
CA ASP A 376 45.63 15.56 26.94
C ASP A 376 44.84 15.51 28.25
N THR A 377 45.48 15.01 29.31
CA THR A 377 44.97 14.95 30.69
C THR A 377 45.38 16.16 31.53
N SER A 378 46.18 17.09 31.00
CA SER A 378 46.77 18.19 31.77
C SER A 378 45.81 19.35 32.04
N PHE A 379 44.60 19.33 31.48
CA PHE A 379 43.54 20.32 31.68
C PHE A 379 42.51 19.90 32.76
N GLY A 380 42.53 18.65 33.21
CA GLY A 380 41.56 18.11 34.17
C GLY A 380 41.14 16.68 33.84
N THR A 381 40.13 16.20 34.57
CA THR A 381 39.56 14.85 34.43
C THR A 381 38.07 14.91 34.16
N PHE A 382 37.61 14.16 33.16
CA PHE A 382 36.20 13.89 32.93
C PHE A 382 35.65 12.94 34.00
N ASP A 383 34.36 13.06 34.28
CA ASP A 383 33.65 12.14 35.17
C ASP A 383 33.60 10.74 34.56
N LYS A 384 34.31 9.80 35.19
CA LYS A 384 34.47 8.41 34.75
C LYS A 384 33.18 7.56 34.81
N ASP A 385 32.09 8.09 35.38
CA ASP A 385 30.77 7.46 35.28
C ASP A 385 30.07 7.81 33.95
N ILE A 386 30.65 8.70 33.12
CA ILE A 386 30.21 8.94 31.73
C ILE A 386 30.55 7.72 30.88
N ILE A 387 29.51 7.10 30.32
CA ILE A 387 29.62 6.09 29.25
C ILE A 387 30.06 6.79 27.97
N VAL A 388 31.08 6.25 27.31
CA VAL A 388 31.60 6.79 26.04
C VAL A 388 30.94 6.08 24.87
N SER A 389 30.16 6.82 24.10
CA SER A 389 29.72 6.49 22.74
C SER A 389 30.93 6.68 21.82
N MET A 390 31.69 5.60 21.60
CA MET A 390 32.93 5.62 20.82
C MET A 390 32.61 5.51 19.33
N TRP A 391 32.50 6.65 18.66
CA TRP A 391 32.09 6.74 17.26
C TRP A 391 33.26 6.88 16.28
N THR A 392 34.24 7.74 16.60
CA THR A 392 35.34 8.07 15.69
C THR A 392 36.72 7.78 16.28
N GLY A 393 37.64 7.34 15.42
CA GLY A 393 39.07 7.30 15.72
C GLY A 393 39.79 8.64 15.48
N GLY A 394 39.06 9.65 15.01
CA GLY A 394 39.62 10.91 14.53
C GLY A 394 40.19 10.82 13.11
N TRP A 395 40.65 11.95 12.60
CA TRP A 395 41.19 12.08 11.23
C TRP A 395 42.36 13.07 11.20
N GLY A 396 42.83 13.44 10.01
CA GLY A 396 43.98 14.34 9.84
C GLY A 396 43.84 15.66 10.60
N GLY A 397 44.62 15.81 11.68
CA GLY A 397 44.55 16.97 12.57
C GLY A 397 43.24 17.06 13.37
N TYR A 398 42.62 15.92 13.68
CA TYR A 398 41.48 15.80 14.60
C TYR A 398 41.73 14.61 15.54
N ASP A 399 42.62 14.84 16.50
CA ASP A 399 43.40 13.81 17.20
C ASP A 399 42.74 13.38 18.51
N VAL A 400 41.60 12.70 18.42
CA VAL A 400 40.82 12.21 19.59
C VAL A 400 41.61 11.19 20.43
N ALA A 401 41.21 11.01 21.70
CA ALA A 401 41.73 9.93 22.55
C ALA A 401 41.48 8.54 21.95
N SER A 402 42.34 7.56 22.24
CA SER A 402 42.08 6.15 21.89
C SER A 402 41.08 5.51 22.84
N SER A 403 40.29 4.56 22.35
CA SER A 403 39.33 3.82 23.19
C SER A 403 40.05 3.05 24.30
N LYS A 404 41.27 2.55 24.03
CA LYS A 404 42.22 2.07 25.03
C LYS A 404 42.51 3.11 26.12
N SER A 405 42.91 4.31 25.73
CA SER A 405 43.22 5.44 26.62
C SER A 405 42.00 5.85 27.48
N LEU A 406 40.77 5.70 26.98
CA LEU A 406 39.53 5.98 27.71
C LEU A 406 39.15 4.84 28.68
N ALA A 407 39.26 3.58 28.26
CA ALA A 407 39.04 2.42 29.12
C ALA A 407 40.05 2.37 30.29
N GLU A 408 41.32 2.70 30.04
CA GLU A 408 42.37 2.83 31.08
C GLU A 408 42.09 3.95 32.11
N LYS A 409 41.19 4.89 31.78
CA LYS A 409 40.72 5.94 32.72
C LYS A 409 39.42 5.55 33.45
N GLY A 410 38.90 4.34 33.19
CA GLY A 410 37.74 3.76 33.88
C GLY A 410 36.38 4.03 33.22
N HIS A 411 36.35 4.61 32.01
CA HIS A 411 35.10 4.81 31.28
C HIS A 411 34.59 3.48 30.70
N GLN A 412 33.26 3.27 30.77
CA GLN A 412 32.59 2.20 30.04
C GLN A 412 32.32 2.66 28.60
N ILE A 413 32.39 1.74 27.62
CA ILE A 413 32.28 2.08 26.19
C ILE A 413 31.07 1.40 25.55
N ILE A 414 30.31 2.15 24.74
CA ILE A 414 29.40 1.62 23.72
C ILE A 414 30.06 1.87 22.36
N ASN A 415 30.22 0.82 21.57
CA ASN A 415 30.83 0.92 20.25
C ASN A 415 29.84 1.53 19.26
N THR A 416 30.14 2.70 18.70
CA THR A 416 29.22 3.48 17.84
C THR A 416 29.88 3.76 16.49
N ASN A 417 30.68 2.79 16.02
CA ASN A 417 31.66 2.93 14.95
C ASN A 417 31.06 3.56 13.67
N ASP A 418 31.67 4.67 13.21
CA ASP A 418 31.18 5.43 12.05
C ASP A 418 31.21 4.66 10.73
N ALA A 419 31.91 3.52 10.68
CA ALA A 419 31.78 2.53 9.61
C ALA A 419 30.33 2.07 9.36
N TRP A 420 29.46 2.11 10.37
CA TRP A 420 28.05 1.67 10.25
C TRP A 420 27.06 2.81 10.00
N TYR A 421 27.53 4.06 9.89
CA TYR A 421 26.66 5.23 9.73
C TYR A 421 25.95 5.25 8.36
N TYR A 422 24.69 5.70 8.38
CA TYR A 422 23.90 6.00 7.18
C TYR A 422 23.24 7.37 7.32
N VAL A 423 23.47 8.27 6.37
CA VAL A 423 22.80 9.57 6.31
C VAL A 423 21.64 9.51 5.31
N LEU A 424 20.45 9.89 5.77
CA LEU A 424 19.23 9.85 4.96
C LEU A 424 19.38 10.61 3.64
N GLY A 425 18.89 10.02 2.55
CA GLY A 425 19.04 10.55 1.20
C GLY A 425 20.35 10.18 0.50
N ARG A 426 21.42 9.82 1.23
CA ARG A 426 22.67 9.29 0.65
C ARG A 426 22.49 7.77 0.43
N ASN A 427 21.73 7.42 -0.60
CA ASN A 427 21.09 6.10 -0.72
C ASN A 427 21.92 5.04 -1.47
N ALA A 428 23.02 5.41 -2.11
CA ALA A 428 23.91 4.51 -2.85
C ALA A 428 25.35 5.06 -2.96
N GLU A 429 26.28 4.25 -3.48
CA GLU A 429 27.65 4.69 -3.80
C GLU A 429 27.68 6.01 -4.61
N GLY A 430 28.65 6.88 -4.31
CA GLY A 430 28.82 8.18 -4.96
C GLY A 430 27.91 9.29 -4.43
N GLN A 431 26.88 8.99 -3.65
CA GLN A 431 25.92 9.97 -3.11
C GLN A 431 26.42 10.69 -1.83
N GLY A 432 27.73 10.89 -1.72
CA GLY A 432 28.38 11.45 -0.53
C GLY A 432 28.80 10.42 0.52
N TRP A 433 29.33 10.92 1.63
CA TRP A 433 29.91 10.11 2.71
C TRP A 433 28.83 9.65 3.70
N TYR A 434 29.02 8.47 4.30
CA TYR A 434 28.00 7.72 5.05
C TYR A 434 26.75 7.43 4.22
N ASN A 435 26.95 7.03 2.95
CA ASN A 435 25.86 6.51 2.13
C ASN A 435 25.50 5.06 2.53
N LEU A 436 24.29 4.61 2.15
CA LEU A 436 23.77 3.30 2.56
C LEU A 436 24.68 2.14 2.18
N ASP A 437 25.26 2.13 0.97
CA ASP A 437 26.14 1.04 0.52
C ASP A 437 27.47 1.04 1.29
N GLN A 438 28.01 2.23 1.63
CA GLN A 438 29.15 2.37 2.55
C GLN A 438 28.82 1.81 3.94
N GLY A 439 27.70 2.18 4.54
CA GLY A 439 27.29 1.68 5.86
C GLY A 439 27.09 0.17 5.88
N LEU A 440 26.47 -0.39 4.84
CA LEU A 440 26.31 -1.84 4.66
C LEU A 440 27.66 -2.56 4.46
N ASN A 441 28.62 -1.94 3.77
CA ASN A 441 29.96 -2.49 3.62
C ASN A 441 30.79 -2.40 4.91
N GLY A 442 30.67 -1.30 5.65
CA GLY A 442 31.27 -1.15 6.98
C GLY A 442 30.74 -2.19 7.96
N ILE A 443 29.42 -2.42 8.00
CA ILE A 443 28.79 -3.50 8.76
C ILE A 443 29.38 -4.88 8.39
N LYS A 444 29.62 -5.14 7.09
CA LYS A 444 30.20 -6.40 6.61
C LYS A 444 31.68 -6.58 6.97
N THR A 445 32.43 -5.50 7.18
CA THR A 445 33.90 -5.51 7.36
C THR A 445 34.37 -5.18 8.77
N THR A 446 33.47 -4.62 9.59
CA THR A 446 33.77 -4.09 10.93
C THR A 446 32.76 -4.71 11.91
N PRO A 447 33.11 -5.80 12.64
CA PRO A 447 32.21 -6.46 13.57
C PRO A 447 31.95 -5.61 14.83
N ILE A 448 30.89 -5.93 15.57
CA ILE A 448 30.40 -5.18 16.75
C ILE A 448 31.46 -4.97 17.84
N THR A 449 32.48 -5.83 17.91
CA THR A 449 33.63 -5.74 18.83
C THR A 449 34.77 -4.82 18.35
N SER A 450 34.76 -4.38 17.08
CA SER A 450 35.80 -3.53 16.49
C SER A 450 35.59 -2.07 16.88
N VAL A 451 36.19 -1.66 18.00
CA VAL A 451 36.07 -0.30 18.55
C VAL A 451 37.02 0.67 17.85
N PRO A 452 36.59 1.89 17.48
CA PRO A 452 37.48 2.91 16.91
C PRO A 452 38.73 3.15 17.77
N LYS A 453 39.89 3.27 17.10
CA LYS A 453 41.19 3.63 17.71
C LYS A 453 41.51 2.83 18.99
N ALA A 454 41.48 1.50 18.88
CA ALA A 454 41.77 0.57 19.98
C ALA A 454 43.28 0.41 20.30
N ASP A 455 44.18 1.02 19.52
CA ASP A 455 45.65 0.93 19.66
C ASP A 455 46.20 -0.50 19.78
N GLY A 456 45.48 -1.50 19.22
CA GLY A 456 45.84 -2.92 19.28
C GLY A 456 45.49 -3.64 20.58
N ALA A 457 44.66 -3.06 21.45
CA ALA A 457 44.13 -3.69 22.66
C ALA A 457 42.67 -4.15 22.48
N ASP A 458 42.29 -5.24 23.15
CA ASP A 458 40.89 -5.65 23.26
C ASP A 458 40.15 -4.70 24.21
N ILE A 459 39.07 -4.08 23.71
CA ILE A 459 38.31 -3.05 24.43
C ILE A 459 37.00 -3.63 24.96
N PRO A 460 36.77 -3.67 26.29
CA PRO A 460 35.50 -4.08 26.84
C PRO A 460 34.35 -3.14 26.44
N ILE A 461 33.28 -3.69 25.89
CA ILE A 461 32.09 -2.94 25.45
C ILE A 461 30.83 -3.36 26.21
N LEU A 462 29.97 -2.38 26.52
CA LEU A 462 28.60 -2.61 26.99
C LEU A 462 27.68 -3.11 25.87
N GLY A 463 28.05 -2.84 24.62
CA GLY A 463 27.19 -3.04 23.46
C GLY A 463 27.67 -2.29 22.22
N GLY A 464 26.90 -2.42 21.14
CA GLY A 464 27.15 -1.73 19.87
C GLY A 464 25.92 -0.98 19.35
N MET A 465 26.16 0.14 18.66
CA MET A 465 25.14 1.07 18.19
C MET A 465 25.35 1.41 16.70
N VAL A 466 24.38 1.04 15.86
CA VAL A 466 24.30 1.48 14.46
C VAL A 466 23.45 2.74 14.36
N ALA A 467 23.85 3.73 13.56
CA ALA A 467 23.23 5.06 13.56
C ALA A 467 22.78 5.54 12.19
N ALA A 468 21.54 6.05 12.15
CA ALA A 468 20.95 6.74 11.01
C ALA A 468 20.79 8.24 11.32
N TRP A 469 21.39 9.07 10.46
CA TRP A 469 21.58 10.50 10.65
C TRP A 469 20.84 11.33 9.61
N ALA A 470 20.50 12.57 9.96
CA ALA A 470 19.70 13.45 9.14
C ALA A 470 20.38 14.80 8.84
N ASP A 471 21.69 14.78 8.49
CA ASP A 471 22.50 15.95 8.07
C ASP A 471 21.78 16.87 7.07
N THR A 472 20.98 16.26 6.19
CA THR A 472 20.10 16.91 5.23
C THR A 472 18.66 16.55 5.62
N PRO A 473 18.02 17.24 6.59
CA PRO A 473 16.76 16.78 7.18
C PRO A 473 15.55 16.92 6.23
N SER A 474 15.72 17.59 5.10
CA SER A 474 14.77 17.58 3.97
C SER A 474 14.82 16.31 3.11
N ALA A 475 15.77 15.40 3.34
CA ALA A 475 15.79 14.10 2.69
C ALA A 475 14.59 13.23 3.12
N ARG A 476 14.02 12.48 2.17
CA ARG A 476 12.93 11.53 2.44
C ARG A 476 13.45 10.40 3.35
N TYR A 477 12.83 10.24 4.52
CA TYR A 477 12.95 9.02 5.31
C TYR A 477 12.38 7.83 4.52
N SER A 478 13.09 6.70 4.56
CA SER A 478 12.78 5.49 3.81
C SER A 478 12.90 4.29 4.76
N PRO A 479 11.77 3.79 5.32
CA PRO A 479 11.78 2.71 6.30
C PRO A 479 12.55 1.48 5.81
N SER A 480 12.27 1.03 4.58
CA SER A 480 12.96 -0.10 3.92
C SER A 480 14.48 0.02 3.87
N ARG A 481 15.05 1.23 3.70
CA ARG A 481 16.50 1.48 3.71
C ARG A 481 17.09 1.42 5.12
N LEU A 482 16.41 2.00 6.11
CA LEU A 482 16.80 1.89 7.52
C LEU A 482 16.74 0.43 7.99
N PHE A 483 15.66 -0.29 7.67
CA PHE A 483 15.49 -1.69 8.06
C PHE A 483 16.48 -2.63 7.35
N LYS A 484 16.92 -2.29 6.13
CA LYS A 484 18.05 -2.98 5.47
C LYS A 484 19.33 -2.80 6.29
N LEU A 485 19.68 -1.58 6.70
CA LEU A 485 20.84 -1.31 7.55
C LEU A 485 20.76 -2.08 8.89
N MET A 486 19.64 -1.97 9.59
CA MET A 486 19.40 -2.66 10.88
C MET A 486 19.52 -4.18 10.75
N ARG A 487 18.86 -4.77 9.75
CA ARG A 487 18.91 -6.22 9.49
C ARG A 487 20.30 -6.71 9.14
N HIS A 488 21.06 -5.92 8.35
CA HIS A 488 22.44 -6.28 8.04
C HIS A 488 23.35 -6.22 9.28
N PHE A 489 23.17 -5.23 10.18
CA PHE A 489 23.96 -5.16 11.42
C PHE A 489 23.65 -6.32 12.37
N ALA A 490 22.36 -6.69 12.50
CA ALA A 490 21.94 -7.87 13.25
C ALA A 490 22.51 -9.18 12.65
N ASN A 491 22.36 -9.38 11.34
CA ASN A 491 22.83 -10.59 10.66
C ASN A 491 24.36 -10.73 10.65
N ALA A 492 25.12 -9.63 10.55
CA ALA A 492 26.59 -9.65 10.57
C ALA A 492 27.19 -9.95 11.96
N ASN A 493 26.37 -9.89 13.02
CA ASN A 493 26.80 -10.06 14.40
C ASN A 493 25.84 -11.01 15.15
N ALA A 494 25.32 -12.02 14.45
CA ALA A 494 24.12 -12.77 14.83
C ALA A 494 24.17 -13.42 16.23
N ASP A 495 25.35 -13.76 16.75
CA ASP A 495 25.53 -14.32 18.09
C ASP A 495 25.22 -13.32 19.22
N TYR A 496 25.24 -12.02 18.94
CA TYR A 496 24.94 -10.97 19.91
C TYR A 496 23.45 -10.61 19.94
N PHE A 497 22.73 -10.81 18.84
CA PHE A 497 21.32 -10.45 18.68
C PHE A 497 20.43 -11.63 19.10
N ALA A 498 19.29 -11.33 19.71
CA ALA A 498 18.30 -12.37 20.01
C ALA A 498 17.69 -12.95 18.73
N ALA A 499 17.31 -14.23 18.77
CA ALA A 499 16.47 -14.84 17.74
C ALA A 499 15.04 -14.27 17.80
N ASP A 500 14.32 -14.41 16.68
CA ASP A 500 12.91 -14.09 16.56
C ASP A 500 12.04 -15.31 16.89
N TYR A 501 11.04 -15.11 17.73
CA TYR A 501 10.06 -16.11 18.15
C TYR A 501 8.63 -15.70 17.80
N ASP A 502 8.40 -14.53 17.20
CA ASP A 502 7.05 -14.01 16.93
C ASP A 502 6.29 -14.99 16.00
N ALA A 503 6.97 -15.53 14.97
CA ALA A 503 6.44 -16.60 14.10
C ALA A 503 6.20 -17.95 14.81
N ALA A 504 6.89 -18.23 15.93
CA ALA A 504 6.67 -19.41 16.75
C ALA A 504 5.42 -19.26 17.63
N GLU A 505 5.18 -18.07 18.19
CA GLU A 505 3.93 -17.75 18.87
C GLU A 505 2.74 -17.81 17.91
N GLU A 506 2.86 -17.25 16.70
CA GLU A 506 1.84 -17.38 15.64
C GLU A 506 1.54 -18.85 15.28
N ALA A 507 2.58 -19.67 15.06
CA ALA A 507 2.39 -21.09 14.73
C ALA A 507 1.75 -21.90 15.87
N LEU A 508 2.04 -21.57 17.13
CA LEU A 508 1.38 -22.17 18.30
C LEU A 508 -0.09 -21.75 18.42
N ASN A 509 -0.41 -20.49 18.09
CA ASN A 509 -1.77 -19.95 18.06
C ASN A 509 -2.60 -20.52 16.89
N ALA A 510 -1.97 -20.87 15.77
CA ALA A 510 -2.60 -21.49 14.61
C ALA A 510 -3.02 -22.97 14.82
N VAL A 511 -2.63 -23.60 15.92
CA VAL A 511 -3.01 -24.98 16.25
C VAL A 511 -4.53 -25.08 16.47
N PRO A 512 -5.26 -25.97 15.76
CA PRO A 512 -6.71 -26.11 15.93
C PRO A 512 -7.12 -26.46 17.37
N GLN A 513 -8.09 -25.71 17.90
CA GLN A 513 -8.56 -25.87 19.28
C GLN A 513 -9.50 -27.09 19.45
N ASP A 514 -10.27 -27.42 18.40
CA ASP A 514 -11.00 -28.69 18.33
C ASP A 514 -10.19 -29.70 17.51
N LEU A 515 -9.65 -30.71 18.21
CA LEU A 515 -8.96 -31.84 17.59
C LEU A 515 -9.85 -33.08 17.42
N THR A 516 -11.13 -33.04 17.83
CA THR A 516 -12.00 -34.23 17.84
C THR A 516 -12.40 -34.72 16.45
N ARG A 517 -12.32 -33.86 15.43
CA ARG A 517 -12.59 -34.18 14.02
C ARG A 517 -11.46 -34.93 13.31
N TYR A 518 -10.29 -35.12 13.93
CA TYR A 518 -9.09 -35.69 13.30
C TYR A 518 -8.69 -37.09 13.80
N THR A 519 -7.85 -37.78 13.04
CA THR A 519 -7.32 -39.10 13.41
C THR A 519 -6.30 -39.00 14.55
N LYS A 520 -6.32 -39.98 15.46
CA LYS A 520 -5.37 -40.06 16.59
C LYS A 520 -3.90 -40.09 16.17
N GLU A 521 -3.62 -40.59 14.97
CA GLU A 521 -2.28 -40.66 14.39
C GLU A 521 -1.77 -39.28 13.99
N SER A 522 -2.55 -38.51 13.21
CA SER A 522 -2.17 -37.15 12.83
C SER A 522 -2.12 -36.18 14.04
N ILE A 523 -3.00 -36.38 15.02
CA ILE A 523 -2.92 -35.66 16.31
C ILE A 523 -1.60 -35.96 17.02
N ALA A 524 -1.11 -37.21 17.03
CA ALA A 524 0.16 -37.55 17.68
C ALA A 524 1.38 -36.88 17.01
N THR A 525 1.35 -36.71 15.68
CA THR A 525 2.36 -35.93 14.94
C THR A 525 2.31 -34.45 15.32
N LEU A 526 1.12 -33.84 15.32
CA LEU A 526 0.89 -32.46 15.79
C LEU A 526 1.41 -32.25 17.21
N ASP A 527 1.06 -33.16 18.13
CA ASP A 527 1.46 -33.13 19.53
C ASP A 527 2.98 -33.28 19.72
N THR A 528 3.69 -33.83 18.73
CA THR A 528 5.14 -34.00 18.75
C THR A 528 5.83 -32.72 18.26
N ALA A 529 5.44 -32.18 17.10
CA ALA A 529 5.98 -30.92 16.59
C ALA A 529 5.65 -29.72 17.50
N LYS A 530 4.46 -29.71 18.12
CA LYS A 530 4.10 -28.70 19.13
C LYS A 530 5.02 -28.76 20.36
N LYS A 531 5.37 -29.95 20.83
CA LYS A 531 6.32 -30.14 21.94
C LYS A 531 7.75 -29.79 21.54
N GLU A 532 8.16 -30.05 20.30
CA GLU A 532 9.47 -29.61 19.78
C GLU A 532 9.60 -28.08 19.89
N LEU A 533 8.65 -27.34 19.33
CA LEU A 533 8.64 -25.88 19.35
C LEU A 533 8.52 -25.31 20.79
N GLN A 534 7.69 -25.92 21.65
CA GLN A 534 7.53 -25.51 23.05
C GLN A 534 8.73 -25.84 23.96
N ASN A 535 9.64 -26.72 23.54
CA ASN A 535 10.85 -27.09 24.29
C ASN A 535 12.12 -26.37 23.80
N LEU A 536 12.01 -25.43 22.86
CA LEU A 536 13.14 -24.59 22.47
C LEU A 536 13.60 -23.71 23.65
N GLU A 537 14.91 -23.50 23.73
CA GLU A 537 15.52 -22.50 24.61
C GLU A 537 14.94 -21.12 24.30
N THR A 538 14.64 -20.30 25.33
CA THR A 538 14.04 -18.96 25.17
C THR A 538 15.07 -17.84 25.04
N ASN A 539 16.35 -18.20 24.94
CA ASN A 539 17.51 -17.30 24.87
C ASN A 539 18.44 -17.64 23.70
N LEU A 540 17.89 -18.15 22.59
CA LEU A 540 18.67 -18.39 21.38
C LEU A 540 19.12 -17.06 20.75
N SER A 541 20.33 -17.08 20.19
CA SER A 541 20.84 -15.99 19.36
C SER A 541 20.36 -16.10 17.92
N ARG A 542 20.40 -15.00 17.17
CA ARG A 542 19.97 -14.92 15.77
C ARG A 542 20.72 -15.89 14.85
N ALA A 543 21.91 -16.34 15.24
CA ALA A 543 22.66 -17.40 14.56
C ALA A 543 21.93 -18.76 14.56
N HIS A 544 21.03 -18.98 15.51
CA HIS A 544 20.24 -20.21 15.68
C HIS A 544 18.81 -20.10 15.13
N GLN A 545 18.48 -19.05 14.37
CA GLN A 545 17.13 -18.79 13.85
C GLN A 545 16.56 -19.98 13.06
N GLU A 546 17.38 -20.64 12.23
CA GLU A 546 17.00 -21.83 11.45
C GLU A 546 16.45 -22.97 12.33
N ARG A 547 16.89 -23.06 13.60
CA ARG A 547 16.39 -24.05 14.57
C ARG A 547 14.96 -23.75 15.06
N ILE A 548 14.56 -22.47 15.07
CA ILE A 548 13.19 -22.02 15.35
C ILE A 548 12.35 -22.20 14.09
N ASP A 549 12.83 -21.70 12.94
CA ASP A 549 12.13 -21.73 11.66
C ASP A 549 11.81 -23.17 11.23
N GLN A 550 12.72 -24.12 11.47
CA GLN A 550 12.48 -25.55 11.21
C GLN A 550 11.42 -26.14 12.15
N ALA A 551 11.40 -25.79 13.44
CA ALA A 551 10.37 -26.26 14.37
C ALA A 551 8.99 -25.64 14.07
N VAL A 552 8.96 -24.39 13.61
CA VAL A 552 7.76 -23.72 13.07
C VAL A 552 7.26 -24.45 11.82
N SER A 553 8.16 -24.75 10.88
CA SER A 553 7.85 -25.51 9.67
C SER A 553 7.32 -26.92 9.98
N ASN A 554 7.93 -27.63 10.94
CA ASN A 554 7.46 -28.93 11.43
C ASN A 554 6.03 -28.84 11.99
N LEU A 555 5.74 -27.80 12.79
CA LEU A 555 4.40 -27.60 13.37
C LEU A 555 3.37 -27.24 12.28
N GLN A 556 3.69 -26.33 11.36
CA GLN A 556 2.83 -25.97 10.23
C GLN A 556 2.55 -27.17 9.32
N GLN A 557 3.58 -27.99 9.04
CA GLN A 557 3.42 -29.24 8.29
C GLN A 557 2.52 -30.23 9.03
N ALA A 558 2.69 -30.39 10.35
CA ALA A 558 1.86 -31.29 11.14
C ALA A 558 0.38 -30.82 11.22
N ILE A 559 0.13 -29.50 11.29
CA ILE A 559 -1.22 -28.92 11.14
C ILE A 559 -1.78 -29.24 9.75
N GLY A 560 -1.00 -29.03 8.69
CA GLY A 560 -1.41 -29.33 7.30
C GLY A 560 -1.63 -30.83 7.00
N GLN A 561 -1.08 -31.73 7.83
CA GLN A 561 -1.26 -33.18 7.73
C GLN A 561 -2.37 -33.74 8.65
N LEU A 562 -3.10 -32.87 9.37
CA LEU A 562 -4.25 -33.28 10.18
C LEU A 562 -5.32 -33.94 9.30
N THR A 563 -5.46 -35.25 9.49
CA THR A 563 -6.33 -36.10 8.66
C THR A 563 -7.69 -36.23 9.35
N LEU A 564 -8.78 -35.90 8.65
CA LEU A 564 -10.14 -36.00 9.20
C LEU A 564 -10.54 -37.46 9.47
N THR A 565 -11.43 -37.67 10.44
CA THR A 565 -12.15 -38.96 10.59
C THR A 565 -13.09 -39.18 9.39
N PRO A 566 -13.48 -40.43 9.04
CA PRO A 566 -14.37 -40.67 7.91
C PRO A 566 -15.71 -39.92 7.99
N GLU A 567 -16.24 -39.75 9.20
CA GLU A 567 -17.46 -39.00 9.49
C GLU A 567 -17.27 -37.50 9.27
N ALA A 568 -16.19 -36.91 9.82
CA ALA A 568 -15.88 -35.49 9.62
C ALA A 568 -15.45 -35.18 8.18
N GLN A 569 -14.81 -36.12 7.49
CA GLN A 569 -14.48 -36.01 6.07
C GLN A 569 -15.74 -35.96 5.20
N LYS A 570 -16.77 -36.74 5.53
CA LYS A 570 -18.06 -36.68 4.83
C LYS A 570 -18.77 -35.35 5.06
N GLU A 571 -18.74 -34.83 6.28
CA GLU A 571 -19.24 -33.49 6.62
C GLU A 571 -18.48 -32.39 5.88
N GLU A 572 -17.15 -32.46 5.85
CA GLU A 572 -16.30 -31.49 5.16
C GLU A 572 -16.46 -31.54 3.63
N THR A 573 -16.66 -32.71 3.04
CA THR A 573 -16.96 -32.84 1.61
C THR A 573 -18.32 -32.22 1.26
N ALA A 574 -19.37 -32.44 2.07
CA ALA A 574 -20.66 -31.78 1.87
C ALA A 574 -20.57 -30.25 2.03
N LYS A 575 -19.74 -29.78 2.97
CA LYS A 575 -19.42 -28.35 3.13
C LYS A 575 -18.65 -27.79 1.93
N GLN A 576 -17.67 -28.52 1.39
CA GLN A 576 -16.94 -28.14 0.18
C GLN A 576 -17.84 -28.08 -1.06
N GLU A 577 -18.79 -28.99 -1.21
CA GLU A 577 -19.82 -28.94 -2.27
C GLU A 577 -20.69 -27.68 -2.15
N LEU A 578 -21.10 -27.31 -0.93
CA LEU A 578 -21.80 -26.04 -0.67
C LEU A 578 -20.92 -24.81 -0.96
N GLU A 579 -19.63 -24.83 -0.58
CA GLU A 579 -18.67 -23.75 -0.83
C GLU A 579 -18.45 -23.51 -2.34
N LYS A 580 -18.36 -24.56 -3.16
CA LYS A 580 -18.29 -24.43 -4.63
C LYS A 580 -19.53 -23.72 -5.20
N LEU A 581 -20.71 -24.06 -4.71
CA LEU A 581 -21.97 -23.43 -5.13
C LEU A 581 -22.14 -22.00 -4.59
N ALA A 582 -21.50 -21.68 -3.47
CA ALA A 582 -21.46 -20.34 -2.88
C ALA A 582 -20.48 -19.38 -3.60
N LYS A 583 -19.45 -19.89 -4.30
CA LYS A 583 -18.56 -19.06 -5.12
C LYS A 583 -19.31 -18.31 -6.21
N SER A 584 -18.86 -17.11 -6.58
CA SER A 584 -19.42 -16.38 -7.72
C SER A 584 -19.07 -17.04 -9.06
N LYS A 585 -20.05 -17.10 -9.96
CA LYS A 585 -19.91 -17.48 -11.37
C LYS A 585 -20.38 -16.28 -12.18
N VAL A 586 -19.47 -15.60 -12.85
CA VAL A 586 -19.72 -14.28 -13.44
C VAL A 586 -19.51 -14.31 -14.95
N VAL A 587 -20.33 -13.58 -15.69
CA VAL A 587 -20.07 -13.21 -17.09
C VAL A 587 -19.94 -11.69 -17.19
N SER A 588 -18.82 -11.22 -17.73
CA SER A 588 -18.51 -9.81 -17.94
C SER A 588 -18.90 -9.35 -19.35
N ILE A 589 -19.59 -8.22 -19.45
CA ILE A 589 -20.01 -7.58 -20.70
C ILE A 589 -19.43 -6.16 -20.78
N ASP A 590 -18.61 -5.91 -21.81
CA ASP A 590 -18.06 -4.59 -22.12
C ASP A 590 -19.11 -3.69 -22.81
N ALA A 591 -20.07 -3.23 -22.01
CA ALA A 591 -21.08 -2.24 -22.41
C ALA A 591 -20.61 -0.78 -22.25
N GLY A 592 -19.31 -0.55 -22.04
CA GLY A 592 -18.69 0.79 -22.03
C GLY A 592 -18.18 1.14 -23.42
N ARG A 593 -17.37 0.26 -24.04
CA ARG A 593 -16.88 0.48 -25.41
C ARG A 593 -18.02 0.41 -26.43
N LYS A 594 -18.86 -0.63 -26.31
CA LYS A 594 -19.98 -0.93 -27.20
C LYS A 594 -21.33 -0.66 -26.52
N TYR A 595 -22.32 -0.16 -27.25
CA TYR A 595 -23.69 -0.11 -26.74
C TYR A 595 -24.39 -1.48 -26.84
N PHE A 596 -25.06 -1.87 -25.75
CA PHE A 596 -26.00 -2.99 -25.67
C PHE A 596 -27.35 -2.46 -25.21
N SER A 597 -28.45 -2.94 -25.80
CA SER A 597 -29.80 -2.55 -25.36
C SER A 597 -30.24 -3.31 -24.11
N LEU A 598 -31.22 -2.76 -23.39
CA LEU A 598 -31.85 -3.41 -22.24
C LEU A 598 -32.27 -4.86 -22.54
N GLU A 599 -32.92 -5.11 -23.68
CA GLU A 599 -33.37 -6.46 -24.06
C GLU A 599 -32.22 -7.45 -24.30
N GLN A 600 -31.10 -7.00 -24.90
CA GLN A 600 -29.91 -7.84 -25.04
C GLN A 600 -29.31 -8.21 -23.67
N LEU A 601 -29.31 -7.26 -22.73
CA LEU A 601 -28.83 -7.51 -21.37
C LEU A 601 -29.79 -8.43 -20.59
N LYS A 602 -31.11 -8.33 -20.80
CA LYS A 602 -32.11 -9.29 -20.28
C LYS A 602 -31.90 -10.70 -20.83
N HIS A 603 -31.68 -10.86 -22.14
CA HIS A 603 -31.36 -12.16 -22.75
C HIS A 603 -30.11 -12.79 -22.12
N ILE A 604 -29.07 -12.00 -21.87
CA ILE A 604 -27.84 -12.46 -21.20
C ILE A 604 -28.12 -12.88 -19.75
N ILE A 605 -28.96 -12.15 -19.00
CA ILE A 605 -29.43 -12.54 -17.66
C ILE A 605 -30.21 -13.85 -17.69
N ASP A 606 -31.12 -14.03 -18.66
CA ASP A 606 -31.89 -15.27 -18.81
C ASP A 606 -30.97 -16.46 -19.07
N LYS A 607 -30.00 -16.32 -19.99
CA LYS A 607 -29.03 -17.39 -20.25
C LYS A 607 -28.10 -17.64 -19.06
N ALA A 608 -27.72 -16.60 -18.32
CA ALA A 608 -26.96 -16.73 -17.08
C ALA A 608 -27.75 -17.54 -16.02
N SER A 609 -29.04 -17.25 -15.85
CA SER A 609 -29.94 -17.96 -14.95
C SER A 609 -30.21 -19.41 -15.37
N GLU A 610 -30.36 -19.67 -16.66
CA GLU A 610 -30.54 -21.03 -17.22
C GLU A 610 -29.28 -21.90 -17.00
N LEU A 611 -28.11 -21.28 -17.08
CA LEU A 611 -26.83 -21.96 -16.94
C LEU A 611 -26.32 -22.07 -15.48
N GLY A 612 -26.93 -21.35 -14.54
CA GLY A 612 -26.56 -21.40 -13.12
C GLY A 612 -25.40 -20.48 -12.72
N TYR A 613 -25.19 -19.39 -13.48
CA TYR A 613 -24.36 -18.26 -13.06
C TYR A 613 -24.93 -17.60 -11.79
N SER A 614 -24.14 -16.77 -11.11
CA SER A 614 -24.61 -15.94 -9.99
C SER A 614 -24.71 -14.47 -10.33
N ASP A 615 -23.87 -13.93 -11.22
CA ASP A 615 -23.76 -12.49 -11.45
C ASP A 615 -23.50 -12.13 -12.93
N ILE A 616 -23.99 -10.98 -13.37
CA ILE A 616 -23.48 -10.27 -14.55
C ILE A 616 -22.54 -9.18 -14.08
N HIS A 617 -21.32 -9.13 -14.60
CA HIS A 617 -20.46 -7.96 -14.51
C HIS A 617 -20.70 -7.07 -15.74
N LEU A 618 -21.04 -5.81 -15.52
CA LEU A 618 -21.45 -4.89 -16.58
C LEU A 618 -20.59 -3.64 -16.55
N LEU A 619 -19.66 -3.53 -17.48
CA LEU A 619 -18.90 -2.29 -17.64
C LEU A 619 -19.81 -1.25 -18.27
N LEU A 620 -20.03 -0.15 -17.55
CA LEU A 620 -20.86 0.99 -17.98
C LEU A 620 -20.00 2.22 -18.29
N GLY A 621 -18.84 2.33 -17.65
CA GLY A 621 -17.75 3.24 -18.03
C GLY A 621 -16.50 2.42 -18.32
N ASN A 622 -16.09 2.36 -19.59
CA ASN A 622 -14.89 1.67 -20.07
C ASN A 622 -14.58 2.16 -21.49
N ASP A 623 -13.57 3.03 -21.61
CA ASP A 623 -13.35 4.03 -22.67
C ASP A 623 -14.58 4.95 -22.89
N GLY A 624 -15.68 4.40 -23.37
CA GLY A 624 -17.00 5.03 -23.44
C GLY A 624 -17.75 4.99 -22.10
N LEU A 625 -18.58 6.00 -21.82
CA LEU A 625 -19.46 6.05 -20.64
C LEU A 625 -20.92 6.00 -21.08
N ARG A 626 -21.53 4.82 -20.93
CA ARG A 626 -22.83 4.45 -21.52
C ARG A 626 -23.96 4.34 -20.49
N PHE A 627 -23.86 5.04 -19.37
CA PHE A 627 -24.91 5.11 -18.35
C PHE A 627 -25.12 6.54 -17.84
N LEU A 628 -26.37 7.01 -17.82
CA LEU A 628 -26.75 8.32 -17.27
C LEU A 628 -27.83 8.18 -16.20
N LEU A 629 -27.60 8.85 -15.07
CA LEU A 629 -28.59 9.01 -13.99
C LEU A 629 -29.60 10.12 -14.33
N ASP A 630 -30.73 10.14 -13.63
CA ASP A 630 -31.76 11.17 -13.87
C ASP A 630 -31.31 12.55 -13.40
N ASP A 631 -30.51 12.62 -12.33
CA ASP A 631 -29.75 13.81 -11.92
C ASP A 631 -28.25 13.57 -12.05
N MET A 632 -27.60 14.22 -13.02
CA MET A 632 -26.14 14.19 -13.19
C MET A 632 -25.43 15.42 -12.60
N THR A 633 -26.08 16.19 -11.72
CA THR A 633 -25.45 17.36 -11.08
C THR A 633 -24.25 16.94 -10.26
N ILE A 634 -23.08 17.54 -10.51
CA ILE A 634 -21.82 17.27 -9.81
C ILE A 634 -21.38 18.52 -9.05
N THR A 635 -20.97 18.37 -7.80
CA THR A 635 -20.29 19.45 -7.04
C THR A 635 -18.87 19.03 -6.73
N ALA A 636 -17.90 19.74 -7.31
CA ALA A 636 -16.47 19.49 -7.20
C ALA A 636 -15.71 20.81 -7.41
N ASN A 637 -14.48 20.93 -6.92
CA ASN A 637 -13.60 22.09 -7.18
C ASN A 637 -14.20 23.45 -6.76
N GLY A 638 -15.08 23.48 -5.75
CA GLY A 638 -15.81 24.68 -5.34
C GLY A 638 -16.88 25.15 -6.32
N LYS A 639 -17.22 24.34 -7.33
CA LYS A 639 -18.18 24.61 -8.41
C LYS A 639 -19.29 23.55 -8.39
N THR A 640 -20.44 23.88 -8.99
CA THR A 640 -21.48 22.91 -9.31
C THR A 640 -21.72 22.92 -10.82
N TYR A 641 -21.60 21.74 -11.43
CA TYR A 641 -21.87 21.48 -12.85
C TYR A 641 -23.30 20.96 -12.95
N THR A 642 -24.13 21.54 -13.84
CA THR A 642 -25.56 21.16 -13.91
C THR A 642 -25.74 19.77 -14.50
N SER A 643 -26.82 19.08 -14.11
CA SER A 643 -27.18 17.77 -14.67
C SER A 643 -27.18 17.76 -16.20
N ASP A 644 -27.73 18.79 -16.84
CA ASP A 644 -27.85 18.82 -18.30
C ASP A 644 -26.51 19.10 -18.98
N ASP A 645 -25.66 19.96 -18.41
CA ASP A 645 -24.29 20.16 -18.91
C ASP A 645 -23.48 18.86 -18.82
N VAL A 646 -23.55 18.15 -17.68
CA VAL A 646 -22.83 16.88 -17.46
C VAL A 646 -23.35 15.77 -18.37
N LYS A 647 -24.67 15.64 -18.56
CA LYS A 647 -25.26 14.70 -19.53
C LYS A 647 -24.79 15.00 -20.96
N ASN A 648 -24.88 16.25 -21.40
CA ASN A 648 -24.46 16.66 -22.74
C ASN A 648 -22.95 16.44 -22.97
N ALA A 649 -22.12 16.70 -21.95
CA ALA A 649 -20.68 16.47 -21.98
C ALA A 649 -20.35 14.97 -22.11
N ILE A 650 -20.98 14.10 -21.30
CA ILE A 650 -20.79 12.64 -21.33
C ILE A 650 -21.26 12.05 -22.66
N VAL A 651 -22.45 12.43 -23.15
CA VAL A 651 -22.95 12.01 -24.48
C VAL A 651 -21.97 12.44 -25.58
N THR A 652 -21.42 13.65 -25.51
CA THR A 652 -20.42 14.14 -26.46
C THR A 652 -19.13 13.32 -26.41
N GLY A 653 -18.63 13.01 -25.22
CA GLY A 653 -17.42 12.19 -25.04
C GLY A 653 -17.59 10.75 -25.51
N THR A 654 -18.69 10.09 -25.14
CA THR A 654 -19.00 8.71 -25.54
C THR A 654 -19.14 8.60 -27.06
N LYS A 655 -19.71 9.60 -27.74
CA LYS A 655 -19.75 9.67 -29.20
C LYS A 655 -18.39 10.01 -29.84
N ALA A 656 -17.55 10.80 -29.17
CA ALA A 656 -16.20 11.12 -29.63
C ALA A 656 -15.25 9.91 -29.59
N TYR A 657 -15.42 9.02 -28.60
CA TYR A 657 -14.83 7.69 -28.61
C TYR A 657 -15.46 6.82 -29.70
N TYR A 658 -16.76 6.51 -29.58
CA TYR A 658 -17.51 5.77 -30.59
C TYR A 658 -19.01 6.05 -30.55
N ASP A 659 -19.48 6.82 -31.53
CA ASP A 659 -20.89 6.98 -31.86
C ASP A 659 -21.46 5.67 -32.45
N ASP A 660 -21.82 4.74 -31.55
CA ASP A 660 -22.38 3.44 -31.88
C ASP A 660 -23.81 3.61 -32.46
N PRO A 661 -24.09 3.14 -33.70
CA PRO A 661 -25.39 3.31 -34.34
C PRO A 661 -26.53 2.53 -33.66
N ASN A 662 -26.21 1.63 -32.71
CA ASN A 662 -27.19 0.88 -31.95
C ASN A 662 -27.73 1.66 -30.73
N GLY A 663 -27.02 2.70 -30.28
CA GLY A 663 -27.40 3.52 -29.12
C GLY A 663 -26.19 4.21 -28.47
N THR A 664 -26.42 5.15 -27.55
CA THR A 664 -25.31 5.87 -26.89
C THR A 664 -25.18 5.53 -25.41
N THR A 665 -26.26 5.67 -24.63
CA THR A 665 -26.28 5.49 -23.16
C THR A 665 -27.59 4.82 -22.73
N LEU A 666 -27.52 3.90 -21.78
CA LEU A 666 -28.67 3.45 -20.98
C LEU A 666 -29.06 4.49 -19.94
N SER A 667 -30.34 4.53 -19.60
CA SER A 667 -30.94 5.43 -18.60
C SER A 667 -30.99 4.83 -17.19
N GLN A 668 -31.31 5.67 -16.20
CA GLN A 668 -31.55 5.25 -14.81
C GLN A 668 -32.71 4.26 -14.68
N GLU A 669 -33.76 4.44 -15.48
CA GLU A 669 -34.92 3.56 -15.54
C GLU A 669 -34.53 2.17 -16.08
N GLU A 670 -33.86 2.10 -17.24
CA GLU A 670 -33.41 0.85 -17.86
C GLU A 670 -32.46 0.06 -16.95
N ILE A 671 -31.48 0.70 -16.29
CA ILE A 671 -30.59 0.01 -15.34
C ILE A 671 -31.33 -0.42 -14.06
N THR A 672 -32.32 0.34 -13.60
CA THR A 672 -33.15 -0.06 -12.45
C THR A 672 -34.01 -1.29 -12.79
N GLU A 673 -34.61 -1.31 -13.98
CA GLU A 673 -35.35 -2.47 -14.51
C GLU A 673 -34.42 -3.68 -14.67
N LEU A 674 -33.22 -3.49 -15.22
CA LEU A 674 -32.21 -4.55 -15.39
C LEU A 674 -31.80 -5.19 -14.06
N ILE A 675 -31.57 -4.38 -13.01
CA ILE A 675 -31.25 -4.88 -11.66
C ILE A 675 -32.42 -5.70 -11.08
N GLN A 676 -33.65 -5.22 -11.25
CA GLN A 676 -34.83 -5.93 -10.76
C GLN A 676 -35.07 -7.24 -11.53
N TYR A 677 -34.90 -7.23 -12.85
CA TYR A 677 -35.01 -8.43 -13.69
C TYR A 677 -33.94 -9.47 -13.33
N ALA A 678 -32.69 -9.05 -13.15
CA ALA A 678 -31.60 -9.92 -12.66
C ALA A 678 -31.99 -10.59 -11.33
N LYS A 679 -32.44 -9.77 -10.36
CA LYS A 679 -32.85 -10.22 -9.03
C LYS A 679 -34.00 -11.23 -9.04
N GLU A 680 -34.99 -11.06 -9.92
CA GLU A 680 -36.11 -12.00 -10.08
C GLU A 680 -35.67 -13.37 -10.61
N LYS A 681 -34.68 -13.38 -11.52
CA LYS A 681 -34.04 -14.62 -12.02
C LYS A 681 -33.08 -15.23 -10.99
N GLY A 682 -32.61 -14.43 -10.02
CA GLY A 682 -31.66 -14.82 -8.96
C GLY A 682 -30.21 -14.51 -9.31
N ILE A 683 -29.99 -13.52 -10.17
CA ILE A 683 -28.70 -13.06 -10.67
C ILE A 683 -28.38 -11.69 -10.06
N GLY A 684 -27.14 -11.49 -9.62
CA GLY A 684 -26.60 -10.19 -9.19
C GLY A 684 -26.12 -9.35 -10.38
N LEU A 685 -26.02 -8.03 -10.17
CA LEU A 685 -25.34 -7.12 -11.10
C LEU A 685 -24.10 -6.54 -10.42
N ILE A 686 -22.96 -6.57 -11.09
CA ILE A 686 -21.70 -5.96 -10.66
C ILE A 686 -21.36 -4.84 -11.67
N PRO A 687 -21.75 -3.58 -11.41
CA PRO A 687 -21.42 -2.46 -12.29
C PRO A 687 -19.92 -2.15 -12.26
N ALA A 688 -19.38 -1.71 -13.40
CA ALA A 688 -18.05 -1.09 -13.46
C ALA A 688 -18.06 0.31 -14.07
N ILE A 689 -17.35 1.25 -13.44
CA ILE A 689 -17.02 2.57 -13.99
C ILE A 689 -15.49 2.73 -13.86
N ASN A 690 -14.78 2.60 -14.97
CA ASN A 690 -13.32 2.56 -14.97
C ASN A 690 -12.69 3.95 -14.76
N SER A 691 -11.60 3.99 -14.00
CA SER A 691 -10.71 5.13 -13.79
C SER A 691 -9.42 4.64 -13.09
N PRO A 692 -8.31 5.40 -13.12
CA PRO A 692 -8.06 6.60 -13.92
C PRO A 692 -7.64 6.29 -15.37
N GLY A 693 -7.52 5.01 -15.76
CA GLY A 693 -7.45 4.56 -17.16
C GLY A 693 -8.84 4.36 -17.77
N HIS A 694 -8.87 3.98 -19.06
CA HIS A 694 -10.09 3.59 -19.80
C HIS A 694 -11.29 4.54 -19.61
N MET A 695 -11.07 5.84 -19.79
CA MET A 695 -12.06 6.88 -19.51
C MET A 695 -12.11 8.01 -20.56
N ASP A 696 -11.83 7.70 -21.84
CA ASP A 696 -11.86 8.63 -22.99
C ASP A 696 -13.07 9.57 -23.01
N ALA A 697 -14.27 9.01 -22.82
CA ALA A 697 -15.52 9.77 -22.82
C ALA A 697 -15.59 10.77 -21.67
N LEU A 698 -15.06 10.41 -20.50
CA LEU A 698 -15.04 11.27 -19.32
C LEU A 698 -13.96 12.35 -19.44
N LEU A 699 -12.82 12.06 -20.09
CA LEU A 699 -11.79 13.04 -20.40
C LEU A 699 -12.34 14.13 -21.35
N VAL A 700 -12.99 13.73 -22.45
CA VAL A 700 -13.65 14.68 -23.36
C VAL A 700 -14.81 15.41 -22.67
N ALA A 701 -15.56 14.74 -21.78
CA ALA A 701 -16.61 15.40 -21.02
C ALA A 701 -16.05 16.50 -20.08
N MET A 702 -14.94 16.23 -19.40
CA MET A 702 -14.26 17.20 -18.55
C MET A 702 -13.79 18.43 -19.34
N GLU A 703 -13.24 18.26 -20.55
CA GLU A 703 -12.93 19.38 -21.45
C GLU A 703 -14.17 20.22 -21.81
N LYS A 704 -15.31 19.57 -22.09
CA LYS A 704 -16.59 20.28 -22.38
C LYS A 704 -17.14 21.04 -21.18
N LEU A 705 -16.89 20.54 -19.97
CA LEU A 705 -17.21 21.19 -18.70
C LEU A 705 -16.17 22.25 -18.28
N GLY A 706 -15.15 22.49 -19.12
CA GLY A 706 -14.16 23.54 -18.92
C GLY A 706 -12.94 23.16 -18.08
N ILE A 707 -12.85 21.92 -17.59
CA ILE A 707 -11.66 21.41 -16.90
C ILE A 707 -10.55 21.25 -17.95
N GLN A 708 -9.41 21.91 -17.74
CA GLN A 708 -8.34 21.99 -18.75
C GLN A 708 -7.34 20.84 -18.60
N ASN A 709 -6.94 20.25 -19.74
CA ASN A 709 -5.94 19.18 -19.84
C ASN A 709 -6.14 18.03 -18.83
N PRO A 710 -7.32 17.38 -18.78
CA PRO A 710 -7.56 16.28 -17.84
C PRO A 710 -6.73 15.03 -18.14
N GLN A 711 -6.08 14.92 -19.31
CA GLN A 711 -5.38 13.72 -19.77
C GLN A 711 -3.92 13.65 -19.30
N ALA A 712 -3.46 12.45 -18.94
CA ALA A 712 -2.05 12.16 -18.68
C ALA A 712 -1.19 12.40 -19.94
N ASN A 713 0.10 12.75 -19.76
CA ASN A 713 0.99 13.09 -20.86
C ASN A 713 2.40 12.52 -20.64
N PHE A 714 2.82 11.58 -21.50
CA PHE A 714 4.10 10.88 -21.41
C PHE A 714 4.84 10.92 -22.76
N ASN A 715 4.80 9.85 -23.57
CA ASN A 715 5.33 9.88 -24.95
C ASN A 715 4.42 10.71 -25.87
N ASN A 716 3.13 10.73 -25.54
CA ASN A 716 2.11 11.62 -26.07
C ASN A 716 1.09 11.95 -24.96
N ILE A 717 0.21 12.90 -25.25
CA ILE A 717 -1.03 13.08 -24.48
C ILE A 717 -1.87 11.81 -24.68
N SER A 718 -2.32 11.22 -23.58
CA SER A 718 -3.22 10.06 -23.56
C SER A 718 -4.62 10.47 -24.02
N LYS A 719 -5.37 9.53 -24.58
CA LYS A 719 -6.81 9.64 -24.81
C LYS A 719 -7.61 8.87 -23.77
N THR A 720 -7.01 7.84 -23.17
CA THR A 720 -7.69 6.90 -22.28
C THR A 720 -7.58 7.27 -20.81
N THR A 721 -6.51 7.97 -20.41
CA THR A 721 -6.07 8.05 -19.02
C THR A 721 -5.97 9.48 -18.48
N MET A 722 -6.47 9.69 -17.26
CA MET A 722 -6.44 10.96 -16.53
C MET A 722 -5.07 11.27 -15.93
N ASP A 723 -4.71 12.56 -15.93
CA ASP A 723 -3.54 13.06 -15.20
C ASP A 723 -3.77 13.03 -13.68
N LEU A 724 -2.96 12.23 -12.98
CA LEU A 724 -2.94 12.16 -11.52
C LEU A 724 -2.32 13.39 -10.84
N GLU A 725 -1.75 14.34 -11.59
CA GLU A 725 -1.36 15.65 -11.07
C GLU A 725 -2.46 16.71 -11.23
N ASN A 726 -3.49 16.45 -12.05
CA ASN A 726 -4.61 17.36 -12.27
C ASN A 726 -5.70 17.17 -11.20
N GLU A 727 -5.55 17.89 -10.07
CA GLU A 727 -6.53 17.87 -8.98
C GLU A 727 -7.97 18.24 -9.44
N GLU A 728 -8.13 19.14 -10.41
CA GLU A 728 -9.46 19.54 -10.90
C GLU A 728 -10.18 18.35 -11.57
N ALA A 729 -9.44 17.60 -12.41
CA ALA A 729 -9.93 16.38 -13.06
C ALA A 729 -10.15 15.24 -12.06
N MET A 730 -9.22 15.01 -11.13
CA MET A 730 -9.35 13.97 -10.10
C MET A 730 -10.58 14.19 -9.20
N ASN A 731 -10.79 15.42 -8.73
CA ASN A 731 -11.93 15.75 -7.87
C ASN A 731 -13.27 15.59 -8.59
N PHE A 732 -13.34 16.00 -9.87
CA PHE A 732 -14.54 15.79 -10.68
C PHE A 732 -14.82 14.30 -10.89
N THR A 733 -13.79 13.52 -11.23
CA THR A 733 -13.89 12.07 -11.45
C THR A 733 -14.33 11.34 -10.19
N LYS A 734 -13.75 11.64 -9.02
CA LYS A 734 -14.19 11.08 -7.73
C LYS A 734 -15.63 11.47 -7.39
N ALA A 735 -16.03 12.72 -7.60
CA ALA A 735 -17.41 13.16 -7.35
C ALA A 735 -18.43 12.45 -8.27
N LEU A 736 -18.07 12.21 -9.54
CA LEU A 736 -18.90 11.48 -10.50
C LEU A 736 -19.02 9.99 -10.16
N ILE A 737 -17.90 9.33 -9.85
CA ILE A 737 -17.90 7.92 -9.43
C ILE A 737 -18.67 7.75 -8.11
N GLY A 738 -18.49 8.67 -7.15
CA GLY A 738 -19.25 8.71 -5.91
C GLY A 738 -20.76 8.77 -6.14
N LYS A 739 -21.22 9.59 -7.10
CA LYS A 739 -22.63 9.66 -7.50
C LYS A 739 -23.13 8.37 -8.18
N TYR A 740 -22.33 7.70 -9.00
CA TYR A 740 -22.70 6.37 -9.50
C TYR A 740 -22.77 5.33 -8.37
N MET A 741 -21.83 5.34 -7.43
CA MET A 741 -21.88 4.49 -6.24
C MET A 741 -23.10 4.80 -5.36
N ASP A 742 -23.51 6.07 -5.20
CA ASP A 742 -24.74 6.47 -4.50
C ASP A 742 -26.00 5.86 -5.16
N PHE A 743 -26.02 5.74 -6.50
CA PHE A 743 -27.09 5.04 -7.21
C PHE A 743 -27.07 3.53 -6.96
N PHE A 744 -25.90 2.87 -7.01
CA PHE A 744 -25.82 1.41 -6.86
C PHE A 744 -25.91 0.93 -5.40
N ALA A 745 -25.66 1.80 -4.41
CA ALA A 745 -25.80 1.51 -2.99
C ALA A 745 -27.17 0.88 -2.65
N GLY A 746 -27.15 -0.26 -1.97
CA GLY A 746 -28.34 -1.04 -1.62
C GLY A 746 -29.08 -1.71 -2.79
N LYS A 747 -28.60 -1.56 -4.03
CA LYS A 747 -29.12 -2.23 -5.23
C LYS A 747 -28.20 -3.35 -5.72
N THR A 748 -26.89 -3.16 -5.59
CA THR A 748 -25.86 -4.18 -5.87
C THR A 748 -24.96 -4.38 -4.65
N SER A 749 -24.24 -5.51 -4.62
CA SER A 749 -23.34 -5.86 -3.50
C SER A 749 -21.90 -5.40 -3.73
N ILE A 750 -21.47 -5.37 -4.99
CA ILE A 750 -20.09 -5.07 -5.41
C ILE A 750 -20.13 -3.88 -6.38
N PHE A 751 -19.07 -3.06 -6.40
CA PHE A 751 -18.83 -2.03 -7.41
C PHE A 751 -17.38 -2.12 -7.89
N ASN A 752 -17.16 -2.25 -9.20
CA ASN A 752 -15.83 -2.26 -9.79
C ASN A 752 -15.42 -0.84 -10.23
N PHE A 753 -14.28 -0.35 -9.75
CA PHE A 753 -13.73 0.95 -10.15
C PHE A 753 -12.55 0.85 -11.14
N GLY A 754 -12.21 -0.37 -11.57
CA GLY A 754 -11.30 -0.62 -12.69
C GLY A 754 -9.82 -0.57 -12.31
N THR A 755 -9.13 0.51 -12.69
CA THR A 755 -7.69 0.78 -12.49
C THR A 755 -6.69 -0.07 -13.30
N ASP A 756 -7.16 -0.77 -14.33
CA ASP A 756 -6.35 -1.47 -15.33
C ASP A 756 -5.65 -0.53 -16.33
N GLU A 757 -4.62 -1.07 -16.99
CA GLU A 757 -3.91 -0.50 -18.17
C GLU A 757 -3.62 1.01 -18.20
N TYR A 758 -3.28 1.61 -17.05
CA TYR A 758 -2.94 3.03 -16.93
C TYR A 758 -2.03 3.54 -18.07
N ALA A 759 -2.47 4.56 -18.80
CA ALA A 759 -1.75 5.25 -19.87
C ALA A 759 -1.12 4.34 -20.94
N ASN A 760 -1.70 3.16 -21.20
CA ASN A 760 -1.23 2.21 -22.21
C ASN A 760 -0.96 2.86 -23.59
N ASP A 761 -1.86 3.74 -24.03
CA ASP A 761 -1.83 4.49 -25.29
C ASP A 761 -0.78 5.62 -25.37
N ALA A 762 -0.15 5.97 -24.24
CA ALA A 762 0.82 7.06 -24.10
C ALA A 762 2.20 6.60 -23.63
N THR A 763 2.37 5.29 -23.36
CA THR A 763 3.57 4.71 -22.73
C THR A 763 4.03 3.41 -23.38
N ASP A 764 3.50 3.06 -24.56
CA ASP A 764 3.77 1.79 -25.25
C ASP A 764 3.43 0.57 -24.36
N SER A 765 2.29 0.62 -23.68
CA SER A 765 1.83 -0.36 -22.67
C SER A 765 2.79 -0.54 -21.48
N GLN A 766 3.39 0.54 -20.97
CA GLN A 766 4.32 0.51 -19.84
C GLN A 766 3.94 1.43 -18.67
N GLY A 767 2.69 1.88 -18.56
CA GLY A 767 2.33 3.00 -17.67
C GLY A 767 2.66 2.86 -16.20
N TRP A 768 2.66 1.65 -15.63
CA TRP A 768 3.11 1.40 -14.26
C TRP A 768 4.60 1.69 -14.05
N TYR A 769 5.44 1.36 -15.04
CA TYR A 769 6.85 1.76 -15.06
C TYR A 769 6.99 3.28 -15.17
N TYR A 770 6.18 3.95 -15.99
CA TYR A 770 6.18 5.42 -16.08
C TYR A 770 5.73 6.06 -14.76
N LEU A 771 4.70 5.53 -14.10
CA LEU A 771 4.25 5.98 -12.77
C LEU A 771 5.35 5.83 -11.70
N LYS A 772 6.13 4.73 -11.69
CA LYS A 772 7.31 4.63 -10.82
C LYS A 772 8.43 5.59 -11.23
N TYR A 773 8.75 5.68 -12.53
CA TYR A 773 9.81 6.55 -13.06
C TYR A 773 9.61 8.04 -12.74
N TYR A 774 8.36 8.53 -12.85
CA TYR A 774 7.99 9.91 -12.52
C TYR A 774 7.59 10.11 -11.04
N GLY A 775 7.63 9.07 -10.20
CA GLY A 775 7.27 9.16 -8.77
C GLY A 775 5.76 9.29 -8.48
N LEU A 776 4.92 9.11 -9.50
CA LEU A 776 3.46 9.27 -9.45
C LEU A 776 2.73 8.01 -8.94
N TYR A 777 3.41 6.87 -8.80
CA TYR A 777 2.79 5.61 -8.34
C TYR A 777 2.15 5.71 -6.95
N GLY A 778 2.65 6.60 -6.07
CA GLY A 778 1.98 6.94 -4.81
C GLY A 778 0.62 7.61 -5.01
N LYS A 779 0.53 8.62 -5.90
CA LYS A 779 -0.74 9.27 -6.24
C LYS A 779 -1.76 8.32 -6.84
N PHE A 780 -1.29 7.30 -7.58
CA PHE A 780 -2.15 6.22 -8.07
C PHE A 780 -2.72 5.38 -6.91
N ALA A 781 -1.89 4.98 -5.95
CA ALA A 781 -2.35 4.26 -4.76
C ALA A 781 -3.34 5.09 -3.94
N ASP A 782 -3.06 6.38 -3.72
CA ASP A 782 -3.99 7.32 -3.05
C ASP A 782 -5.33 7.44 -3.80
N HIS A 783 -5.32 7.40 -5.13
CA HIS A 783 -6.51 7.40 -5.96
C HIS A 783 -7.32 6.10 -5.75
N ALA A 784 -6.71 4.93 -5.98
CA ALA A 784 -7.36 3.63 -5.85
C ALA A 784 -7.90 3.39 -4.42
N ASN A 785 -7.12 3.71 -3.39
CA ASN A 785 -7.51 3.60 -1.99
C ASN A 785 -8.71 4.51 -1.66
N SER A 786 -8.75 5.73 -2.22
CA SER A 786 -9.90 6.61 -2.01
C SER A 786 -11.20 6.09 -2.67
N LEU A 787 -11.12 5.44 -3.84
CA LEU A 787 -12.28 4.80 -4.47
C LEU A 787 -12.73 3.56 -3.69
N ALA A 788 -11.78 2.78 -3.15
CA ALA A 788 -12.09 1.66 -2.26
C ALA A 788 -12.79 2.11 -0.96
N ALA A 789 -12.34 3.20 -0.35
CA ALA A 789 -12.99 3.81 0.81
C ALA A 789 -14.41 4.31 0.46
N MET A 790 -14.56 5.07 -0.63
CA MET A 790 -15.85 5.60 -1.09
C MET A 790 -16.89 4.50 -1.36
N ALA A 791 -16.48 3.32 -1.84
CA ALA A 791 -17.35 2.16 -2.00
C ALA A 791 -17.80 1.61 -0.63
N LYS A 792 -16.86 1.37 0.29
CA LYS A 792 -17.13 0.82 1.63
C LYS A 792 -18.04 1.74 2.46
N GLU A 793 -17.85 3.06 2.39
CA GLU A 793 -18.73 4.07 2.99
C GLU A 793 -20.20 3.94 2.58
N ARG A 794 -20.44 3.41 1.36
CA ARG A 794 -21.77 3.23 0.76
C ARG A 794 -22.33 1.82 0.91
N GLY A 795 -21.63 0.95 1.65
CA GLY A 795 -21.98 -0.46 1.80
C GLY A 795 -21.74 -1.30 0.54
N LEU A 796 -20.95 -0.80 -0.41
CA LEU A 796 -20.54 -1.53 -1.61
C LEU A 796 -19.18 -2.19 -1.36
N GLN A 797 -19.07 -3.48 -1.67
CA GLN A 797 -17.80 -4.19 -1.68
C GLN A 797 -16.94 -3.65 -2.84
N PRO A 798 -15.76 -3.05 -2.59
CA PRO A 798 -14.87 -2.59 -3.66
C PRO A 798 -14.31 -3.77 -4.48
N MET A 799 -14.24 -3.57 -5.80
CA MET A 799 -13.51 -4.43 -6.74
C MET A 799 -12.66 -3.58 -7.68
N ALA A 800 -11.51 -4.11 -8.10
CA ALA A 800 -10.60 -3.51 -9.08
C ALA A 800 -9.87 -4.61 -9.86
N PHE A 801 -9.27 -4.29 -11.01
CA PHE A 801 -8.34 -5.19 -11.69
C PHE A 801 -6.97 -5.21 -11.01
N ASN A 802 -6.17 -6.26 -11.25
CA ASN A 802 -4.96 -6.50 -10.47
C ASN A 802 -3.75 -5.64 -10.85
N ASP A 803 -3.80 -4.93 -11.97
CA ASP A 803 -2.64 -4.35 -12.66
C ASP A 803 -1.86 -3.33 -11.82
N GLY A 804 -2.58 -2.38 -11.21
CA GLY A 804 -1.96 -1.31 -10.45
C GLY A 804 -1.47 -1.72 -9.05
N PHE A 805 -1.87 -2.89 -8.53
CA PHE A 805 -1.63 -3.29 -7.14
C PHE A 805 -0.26 -3.95 -6.98
N TYR A 806 0.59 -3.40 -6.10
CA TYR A 806 1.94 -3.92 -5.76
C TYR A 806 2.87 -4.22 -6.97
N TYR A 807 2.81 -3.37 -8.00
CA TYR A 807 3.50 -3.55 -9.28
C TYR A 807 4.97 -3.98 -9.15
N ASN A 808 5.33 -5.03 -9.88
CA ASN A 808 6.62 -5.76 -9.84
C ASN A 808 6.89 -6.57 -8.54
N ASP A 809 5.85 -7.03 -7.83
CA ASP A 809 5.97 -7.76 -6.55
C ASP A 809 6.66 -6.90 -5.46
N GLU A 810 6.39 -5.58 -5.43
CA GLU A 810 7.05 -4.58 -4.59
C GLU A 810 6.06 -3.76 -3.72
N ASP A 811 6.41 -3.55 -2.44
CA ASP A 811 5.64 -2.84 -1.41
C ASP A 811 6.18 -1.43 -1.08
N GLU A 812 6.53 -0.66 -2.12
CA GLU A 812 6.92 0.75 -1.97
C GLU A 812 5.76 1.67 -1.54
N VAL A 813 4.52 1.23 -1.78
CA VAL A 813 3.26 1.92 -1.47
C VAL A 813 2.21 0.90 -1.02
N GLU A 814 1.31 1.30 -0.13
CA GLU A 814 0.28 0.41 0.43
C GLU A 814 -1.08 0.59 -0.26
N PHE A 815 -1.77 -0.52 -0.48
CA PHE A 815 -3.11 -0.56 -1.05
C PHE A 815 -4.15 -1.08 -0.03
N ASP A 816 -5.40 -0.66 -0.16
CA ASP A 816 -6.52 -1.12 0.65
C ASP A 816 -6.75 -2.64 0.47
N LYS A 817 -6.81 -3.38 1.58
CA LYS A 817 -6.87 -4.86 1.57
C LYS A 817 -8.28 -5.44 1.45
N ASP A 818 -9.31 -4.62 1.58
CA ASP A 818 -10.70 -5.09 1.43
C ASP A 818 -11.11 -5.21 -0.05
N VAL A 819 -10.32 -4.69 -0.99
CA VAL A 819 -10.60 -4.74 -2.43
C VAL A 819 -10.55 -6.19 -2.94
N ILE A 820 -11.62 -6.64 -3.61
CA ILE A 820 -11.57 -7.88 -4.39
C ILE A 820 -10.78 -7.60 -5.66
N LEU A 821 -9.74 -8.39 -5.94
CA LEU A 821 -8.95 -8.25 -7.15
C LEU A 821 -9.50 -9.15 -8.26
N SER A 822 -10.06 -8.51 -9.28
CA SER A 822 -10.43 -9.09 -10.57
C SER A 822 -9.14 -9.44 -11.34
N TYR A 823 -8.53 -10.56 -10.98
CA TYR A 823 -7.19 -10.92 -11.43
C TYR A 823 -7.25 -11.63 -12.78
N TRP A 824 -6.62 -11.05 -13.80
CA TRP A 824 -6.74 -11.49 -15.20
C TRP A 824 -5.42 -11.81 -15.89
N SER A 825 -4.30 -11.25 -15.43
CA SER A 825 -2.97 -11.46 -16.02
C SER A 825 -1.84 -11.12 -15.03
N LYS A 826 -0.65 -11.73 -15.19
CA LYS A 826 0.61 -11.19 -14.61
C LYS A 826 1.32 -10.21 -15.57
N GLY A 827 0.63 -9.80 -16.63
CA GLY A 827 1.16 -8.93 -17.68
C GLY A 827 2.11 -9.67 -18.62
N TRP A 828 3.10 -8.95 -19.14
CA TRP A 828 4.02 -9.40 -20.18
C TRP A 828 5.36 -8.67 -20.10
N TRP A 829 6.26 -8.91 -21.06
CA TRP A 829 7.56 -8.25 -21.10
C TRP A 829 7.41 -6.72 -21.15
N GLY A 830 7.95 -6.03 -20.15
CA GLY A 830 7.85 -4.58 -19.98
C GLY A 830 6.64 -4.10 -19.17
N TYR A 831 5.75 -5.02 -18.75
CA TYR A 831 4.50 -4.78 -18.03
C TYR A 831 4.38 -5.80 -16.88
N TYR A 832 5.21 -5.64 -15.85
CA TYR A 832 5.45 -6.66 -14.81
C TYR A 832 4.49 -6.53 -13.62
N LEU A 833 3.29 -7.10 -13.75
CA LEU A 833 2.27 -7.02 -12.69
C LEU A 833 2.64 -7.91 -11.49
N ALA A 834 2.09 -7.59 -10.32
CA ALA A 834 2.22 -8.43 -9.13
C ALA A 834 1.65 -9.83 -9.37
N SER A 835 2.30 -10.85 -8.82
CA SER A 835 1.83 -12.24 -8.83
C SER A 835 0.59 -12.43 -7.96
N PRO A 836 -0.28 -13.40 -8.29
CA PRO A 836 -1.38 -13.74 -7.42
C PRO A 836 -0.88 -14.35 -6.10
N GLU A 837 0.27 -15.03 -6.08
CA GLU A 837 0.93 -15.50 -4.86
C GLU A 837 1.35 -14.33 -3.95
N TYR A 838 1.99 -13.28 -4.49
CA TYR A 838 2.37 -12.10 -3.71
C TYR A 838 1.14 -11.35 -3.19
N LEU A 839 0.14 -11.12 -4.03
CA LEU A 839 -1.10 -10.46 -3.62
C LEU A 839 -1.86 -11.29 -2.55
N ALA A 840 -1.85 -12.62 -2.64
CA ALA A 840 -2.39 -13.48 -1.59
C ALA A 840 -1.61 -13.32 -0.27
N SER A 841 -0.27 -13.20 -0.33
CA SER A 841 0.56 -12.93 0.86
C SER A 841 0.29 -11.56 1.50
N LYS A 842 -0.23 -10.59 0.72
CA LYS A 842 -0.73 -9.29 1.21
C LYS A 842 -2.18 -9.34 1.73
N GLY A 843 -2.85 -10.50 1.68
CA GLY A 843 -4.19 -10.75 2.21
C GLY A 843 -5.34 -10.64 1.21
N TYR A 844 -5.06 -10.46 -0.09
CA TYR A 844 -6.11 -10.26 -1.10
C TYR A 844 -6.94 -11.52 -1.40
N LYS A 845 -8.19 -11.27 -1.82
CA LYS A 845 -9.13 -12.26 -2.35
C LYS A 845 -9.37 -11.99 -3.83
N PHE A 846 -9.45 -13.03 -4.64
CA PHE A 846 -9.52 -12.88 -6.10
C PHE A 846 -10.89 -13.24 -6.68
N LEU A 847 -11.39 -12.41 -7.59
CA LEU A 847 -12.31 -12.87 -8.63
C LEU A 847 -11.44 -13.34 -9.81
N ASN A 848 -11.39 -14.65 -10.06
CA ASN A 848 -10.53 -15.21 -11.10
C ASN A 848 -11.07 -14.87 -12.49
N THR A 849 -10.48 -13.86 -13.14
CA THR A 849 -10.98 -13.26 -14.39
C THR A 849 -10.07 -13.66 -15.54
N ASN A 850 -9.80 -14.97 -15.65
CA ASN A 850 -8.63 -15.46 -16.37
C ASN A 850 -8.68 -15.10 -17.86
N GLY A 851 -7.63 -14.41 -18.36
CA GLY A 851 -7.50 -14.00 -19.76
C GLY A 851 -7.58 -15.14 -20.78
N ASP A 852 -7.37 -16.39 -20.36
CA ASP A 852 -7.65 -17.59 -21.15
C ASP A 852 -9.11 -17.67 -21.63
N TRP A 853 -10.07 -17.13 -20.88
CA TRP A 853 -11.50 -17.19 -21.19
C TRP A 853 -12.04 -15.94 -21.92
N TYR A 854 -11.16 -15.03 -22.34
CA TYR A 854 -11.56 -13.78 -23.00
C TYR A 854 -12.03 -14.04 -24.44
N TYR A 855 -13.30 -13.73 -24.72
CA TYR A 855 -13.79 -13.54 -26.08
C TYR A 855 -13.82 -12.04 -26.38
N VAL A 856 -13.06 -11.63 -27.39
CA VAL A 856 -13.01 -10.25 -27.86
C VAL A 856 -13.72 -10.14 -29.21
N LEU A 857 -14.63 -9.19 -29.35
CA LEU A 857 -15.32 -8.93 -30.61
C LEU A 857 -14.32 -8.55 -31.72
N GLY A 858 -14.34 -9.30 -32.83
CA GLY A 858 -13.58 -9.02 -34.05
C GLY A 858 -12.14 -9.55 -34.07
N LYS A 859 -11.64 -10.09 -32.96
CA LYS A 859 -10.23 -10.54 -32.82
C LYS A 859 -9.99 -11.88 -33.52
N THR A 860 -8.91 -11.97 -34.30
CA THR A 860 -8.59 -13.14 -35.14
C THR A 860 -7.60 -14.13 -34.51
N GLU A 861 -6.89 -13.73 -33.46
CA GLU A 861 -5.93 -14.58 -32.73
C GLU A 861 -6.00 -14.29 -31.22
N GLY A 862 -5.66 -15.28 -30.39
CA GLY A 862 -5.70 -15.19 -28.93
C GLY A 862 -7.13 -15.16 -28.38
N GLY A 863 -7.75 -13.97 -28.34
CA GLY A 863 -9.09 -13.75 -27.77
C GLY A 863 -10.26 -14.11 -28.69
N THR A 864 -10.13 -15.16 -29.51
CA THR A 864 -11.22 -15.60 -30.41
C THR A 864 -12.24 -16.44 -29.65
N ILE A 865 -13.48 -16.51 -30.16
CA ILE A 865 -14.54 -17.32 -29.53
C ILE A 865 -14.17 -18.82 -29.47
N GLU A 866 -13.49 -19.33 -30.50
CA GLU A 866 -13.06 -20.74 -30.56
C GLU A 866 -12.00 -21.03 -29.49
N ASN A 867 -11.05 -20.11 -29.27
CA ASN A 867 -10.06 -20.27 -28.22
C ASN A 867 -10.68 -20.11 -26.83
N ALA A 868 -11.58 -19.14 -26.62
CA ALA A 868 -12.30 -18.98 -25.35
C ALA A 868 -13.13 -20.23 -25.00
N ILE A 869 -13.88 -20.81 -25.96
CA ILE A 869 -14.65 -22.05 -25.77
C ILE A 869 -13.74 -23.26 -25.48
N LYS A 870 -12.55 -23.32 -26.10
CA LYS A 870 -11.54 -24.35 -25.82
C LYS A 870 -10.99 -24.20 -24.39
N LYS A 871 -10.58 -22.99 -24.02
CA LYS A 871 -10.00 -22.66 -22.72
C LYS A 871 -10.99 -22.76 -21.56
N ALA A 872 -12.28 -22.52 -21.80
CA ALA A 872 -13.36 -22.80 -20.85
C ALA A 872 -13.47 -24.29 -20.46
N LYS A 873 -12.86 -25.19 -21.25
CA LYS A 873 -12.79 -26.65 -21.01
C LYS A 873 -11.43 -27.12 -20.51
N GLU A 874 -10.36 -26.41 -20.86
CA GLU A 874 -8.96 -26.78 -20.52
C GLU A 874 -8.45 -26.13 -19.22
N THR A 875 -8.87 -24.90 -18.91
CA THR A 875 -8.34 -24.12 -17.79
C THR A 875 -9.25 -24.25 -16.56
N PRO A 876 -8.77 -24.79 -15.41
CA PRO A 876 -9.61 -25.06 -14.24
C PRO A 876 -10.24 -23.81 -13.62
N PHE A 877 -11.47 -23.93 -13.07
CA PHE A 877 -12.21 -22.83 -12.44
C PHE A 877 -11.39 -22.00 -11.45
N ASN A 878 -10.65 -22.64 -10.53
CA ASN A 878 -9.82 -21.93 -9.55
C ASN A 878 -8.41 -21.53 -10.04
N GLN A 879 -8.03 -21.84 -11.29
CA GLN A 879 -6.68 -21.53 -11.79
C GLN A 879 -6.55 -20.05 -12.13
N LEU A 880 -5.80 -19.31 -11.33
CA LEU A 880 -5.43 -17.93 -11.61
C LEU A 880 -4.39 -17.87 -12.75
N PRO A 881 -4.40 -16.82 -13.58
CA PRO A 881 -3.38 -16.57 -14.60
C PRO A 881 -1.96 -16.66 -14.05
N SER A 882 -1.02 -17.11 -14.89
CA SER A 882 0.37 -17.45 -14.55
C SER A 882 0.60 -18.60 -13.55
N THR A 883 -0.42 -19.06 -12.82
CA THR A 883 -0.33 -20.22 -11.92
C THR A 883 -0.70 -21.53 -12.60
N LYS A 884 -0.44 -22.66 -11.93
CA LYS A 884 -0.91 -24.00 -12.32
C LYS A 884 -1.68 -24.67 -11.18
N TYR A 885 -2.94 -24.98 -11.41
CA TYR A 885 -3.82 -25.62 -10.42
C TYR A 885 -3.78 -27.15 -10.56
N PRO A 886 -3.80 -27.94 -9.47
CA PRO A 886 -3.90 -27.57 -8.06
C PRO A 886 -2.54 -27.45 -7.34
N GLU A 887 -1.44 -27.25 -8.08
CA GLU A 887 -0.09 -27.09 -7.49
C GLU A 887 0.04 -25.75 -6.75
N VAL A 888 -0.60 -24.70 -7.28
CA VAL A 888 -0.87 -23.43 -6.61
C VAL A 888 -2.37 -23.33 -6.31
N GLN A 889 -2.72 -23.03 -5.06
CA GLN A 889 -4.10 -22.88 -4.59
C GLN A 889 -4.20 -21.59 -3.76
N LEU A 890 -5.00 -20.63 -4.25
CA LEU A 890 -5.11 -19.28 -3.71
C LEU A 890 -6.59 -18.90 -3.49
N PRO A 891 -6.90 -17.97 -2.58
CA PRO A 891 -8.29 -17.68 -2.18
C PRO A 891 -9.09 -16.94 -3.26
N THR A 892 -9.77 -17.69 -4.12
CA THR A 892 -10.74 -17.14 -5.10
C THR A 892 -12.15 -17.13 -4.53
N VAL A 893 -12.85 -15.98 -4.60
CA VAL A 893 -14.29 -15.87 -4.27
C VAL A 893 -15.18 -16.43 -5.37
N GLY A 894 -14.64 -16.58 -6.58
CA GLY A 894 -15.38 -16.98 -7.76
C GLY A 894 -14.54 -16.86 -9.02
N SER A 895 -15.19 -16.96 -10.18
CA SER A 895 -14.54 -16.83 -11.48
C SER A 895 -15.43 -16.14 -12.51
N MET A 896 -14.79 -15.41 -13.42
CA MET A 896 -15.43 -14.54 -14.39
C MET A 896 -14.90 -14.84 -15.80
N ILE A 897 -15.81 -15.16 -16.72
CA ILE A 897 -15.54 -15.12 -18.18
C ILE A 897 -15.88 -13.72 -18.70
N ALA A 898 -15.28 -13.30 -19.82
CA ALA A 898 -15.47 -11.92 -20.31
C ALA A 898 -15.67 -11.82 -21.83
N LEU A 899 -16.66 -11.00 -22.21
CA LEU A 899 -16.87 -10.45 -23.53
C LEU A 899 -16.32 -9.02 -23.55
N TRP A 900 -15.26 -8.80 -24.33
CA TRP A 900 -14.64 -7.49 -24.53
C TRP A 900 -14.93 -6.92 -25.91
N ALA A 901 -14.97 -5.59 -26.01
CA ALA A 901 -15.33 -4.88 -27.22
C ALA A 901 -14.25 -3.90 -27.67
N ASP A 902 -12.97 -4.33 -27.67
CA ASP A 902 -11.78 -3.60 -28.18
C ASP A 902 -12.06 -2.92 -29.54
N GLU A 903 -12.78 -3.61 -30.43
CA GLU A 903 -13.28 -3.10 -31.72
C GLU A 903 -14.82 -3.01 -31.69
N PRO A 904 -15.40 -1.97 -31.06
CA PRO A 904 -16.83 -1.93 -30.73
C PRO A 904 -17.74 -1.75 -31.96
N ARG A 905 -17.14 -1.50 -33.13
CA ARG A 905 -17.79 -1.50 -34.46
C ARG A 905 -18.18 -2.91 -34.93
N THR A 906 -17.60 -3.94 -34.35
CA THR A 906 -17.92 -5.33 -34.68
C THR A 906 -19.35 -5.65 -34.23
N ALA A 907 -20.06 -6.46 -35.01
CA ALA A 907 -21.36 -6.98 -34.63
C ALA A 907 -21.25 -7.87 -33.38
N TYR A 908 -22.17 -7.67 -32.43
CA TYR A 908 -22.38 -8.65 -31.35
C TYR A 908 -23.22 -9.81 -31.89
N GLU A 909 -22.79 -11.04 -31.60
CA GLU A 909 -23.46 -12.27 -32.00
C GLU A 909 -23.82 -13.06 -30.73
N GLU A 910 -25.09 -13.02 -30.34
CA GLU A 910 -25.62 -13.58 -29.09
C GLU A 910 -25.28 -15.07 -28.91
N ASP A 911 -25.48 -15.87 -29.97
CA ASP A 911 -25.11 -17.29 -30.00
C ASP A 911 -23.64 -17.55 -29.64
N LYS A 912 -22.70 -16.67 -30.02
CA LYS A 912 -21.27 -16.86 -29.71
C LYS A 912 -21.02 -16.73 -28.21
N LEU A 913 -21.56 -15.68 -27.58
CA LEU A 913 -21.49 -15.52 -26.13
C LEU A 913 -22.17 -16.70 -25.40
N PHE A 914 -23.36 -17.11 -25.85
CA PHE A 914 -24.12 -18.18 -25.21
C PHE A 914 -23.44 -19.54 -25.32
N ASN A 915 -22.73 -19.82 -26.43
CA ASN A 915 -21.91 -21.01 -26.56
C ASN A 915 -20.69 -21.01 -25.61
N LEU A 916 -20.05 -19.85 -25.37
CA LEU A 916 -19.00 -19.72 -24.36
C LEU A 916 -19.53 -19.91 -22.93
N MET A 917 -20.63 -19.25 -22.59
CA MET A 917 -21.26 -19.39 -21.28
C MET A 917 -21.65 -20.86 -21.01
N THR A 918 -22.26 -21.52 -22.00
CA THR A 918 -22.65 -22.93 -21.89
C THR A 918 -21.44 -23.85 -21.74
N ALA A 919 -20.37 -23.63 -22.52
CA ALA A 919 -19.14 -24.41 -22.43
C ALA A 919 -18.46 -24.30 -21.05
N PHE A 920 -18.45 -23.11 -20.44
CA PHE A 920 -17.86 -22.90 -19.12
C PHE A 920 -18.72 -23.50 -17.99
N ALA A 921 -20.05 -23.34 -18.05
CA ALA A 921 -20.97 -23.94 -17.10
C ALA A 921 -20.99 -25.48 -17.16
N ASP A 922 -20.93 -26.06 -18.37
CA ASP A 922 -20.93 -27.52 -18.55
C ASP A 922 -19.60 -28.20 -18.25
N GLN A 923 -18.48 -27.47 -18.22
CA GLN A 923 -17.20 -27.99 -17.71
C GLN A 923 -17.17 -28.02 -16.17
N ASN A 924 -17.82 -27.06 -15.50
CA ASN A 924 -17.66 -26.78 -14.07
C ASN A 924 -18.95 -27.00 -13.26
N LYS A 925 -19.72 -28.05 -13.61
CA LYS A 925 -21.10 -28.30 -13.15
C LYS A 925 -21.30 -28.40 -11.63
N ASP A 926 -20.22 -28.59 -10.88
CA ASP A 926 -20.18 -28.62 -9.41
C ASP A 926 -20.10 -27.21 -8.77
N TYR A 927 -19.75 -26.18 -9.53
CA TYR A 927 -19.80 -24.77 -9.11
C TYR A 927 -21.10 -24.08 -9.56
N PHE A 928 -21.62 -24.44 -10.72
CA PHE A 928 -22.84 -23.86 -11.29
C PHE A 928 -24.10 -24.46 -10.66
N LYS A 929 -25.14 -23.65 -10.46
CA LYS A 929 -26.45 -24.13 -9.97
C LYS A 929 -27.22 -24.87 -11.07
N ALA A 930 -28.11 -25.78 -10.68
CA ALA A 930 -29.11 -26.34 -11.59
C ALA A 930 -30.01 -25.25 -12.19
N ASN A 931 -30.68 -25.54 -13.31
CA ASN A 931 -31.71 -24.66 -13.87
C ASN A 931 -33.01 -24.80 -13.05
N TYR A 932 -33.40 -23.72 -12.37
CA TYR A 932 -34.63 -23.64 -11.57
C TYR A 932 -35.80 -22.95 -12.30
N GLN A 933 -35.67 -22.56 -13.57
CA GLN A 933 -36.71 -21.79 -14.28
C GLN A 933 -38.08 -22.48 -14.23
N ALA A 934 -38.16 -23.75 -14.60
CA ALA A 934 -39.40 -24.53 -14.55
C ALA A 934 -39.99 -24.63 -13.12
N LEU A 935 -39.16 -24.56 -12.08
CA LEU A 935 -39.62 -24.54 -10.69
C LEU A 935 -40.18 -23.16 -10.30
N ARG A 936 -39.53 -22.07 -10.73
CA ARG A 936 -40.06 -20.70 -10.57
C ARG A 936 -41.41 -20.55 -11.29
N GLU A 937 -41.52 -21.07 -12.52
CA GLU A 937 -42.74 -21.05 -13.31
C GLU A 937 -43.88 -21.82 -12.64
N VAL A 938 -43.64 -23.03 -12.11
CA VAL A 938 -44.67 -23.77 -11.36
C VAL A 938 -45.05 -23.04 -10.08
N LEU A 939 -44.08 -22.51 -9.31
CA LEU A 939 -44.33 -21.73 -8.09
C LEU A 939 -45.20 -20.48 -8.35
N ALA A 940 -44.96 -19.77 -9.45
CA ALA A 940 -45.73 -18.59 -9.84
C ALA A 940 -47.16 -18.90 -10.31
N ASN A 941 -47.45 -20.15 -10.71
CA ASN A 941 -48.78 -20.60 -11.13
C ASN A 941 -49.57 -21.29 -9.99
N LEU A 942 -49.10 -21.24 -8.74
CA LEU A 942 -49.84 -21.78 -7.58
C LEU A 942 -50.94 -20.80 -7.13
N PRO A 943 -52.12 -21.29 -6.68
CA PRO A 943 -53.16 -20.41 -6.16
C PRO A 943 -52.69 -19.60 -4.94
N GLU A 944 -52.92 -18.29 -4.96
CA GLU A 944 -52.61 -17.39 -3.84
C GLU A 944 -53.52 -17.66 -2.63
N ASN A 945 -54.80 -17.94 -2.87
CA ASN A 945 -55.73 -18.39 -1.83
C ASN A 945 -55.91 -19.91 -1.89
N LEU A 946 -55.75 -20.58 -0.75
CA LEU A 946 -55.94 -22.02 -0.55
C LEU A 946 -57.19 -22.34 0.29
N GLU A 947 -58.01 -21.34 0.64
CA GLU A 947 -59.32 -21.55 1.25
C GLU A 947 -60.25 -22.34 0.31
N GLY A 948 -61.02 -23.27 0.89
CA GLY A 948 -61.95 -24.12 0.13
C GLY A 948 -61.34 -25.42 -0.41
N TYR A 949 -60.01 -25.59 -0.35
CA TYR A 949 -59.34 -26.88 -0.61
C TYR A 949 -59.30 -27.78 0.63
N SER A 950 -59.06 -29.07 0.43
CA SER A 950 -58.92 -30.08 1.48
C SER A 950 -57.58 -29.93 2.21
N ALA A 951 -57.60 -30.12 3.54
CA ALA A 951 -56.40 -29.99 4.37
C ALA A 951 -55.29 -30.96 3.93
N GLU A 952 -55.66 -32.14 3.46
CA GLU A 952 -54.76 -33.17 2.95
C GLU A 952 -54.04 -32.74 1.67
N SER A 953 -54.74 -32.09 0.72
CA SER A 953 -54.12 -31.60 -0.52
C SER A 953 -53.30 -30.34 -0.31
N VAL A 954 -53.74 -29.45 0.59
CA VAL A 954 -52.94 -28.29 1.02
C VAL A 954 -51.65 -28.75 1.73
N GLN A 955 -51.72 -29.75 2.62
CA GLN A 955 -50.54 -30.31 3.28
C GLN A 955 -49.57 -30.94 2.28
N ALA A 956 -50.07 -31.66 1.26
CA ALA A 956 -49.23 -32.21 0.19
C ALA A 956 -48.50 -31.10 -0.59
N LEU A 957 -49.17 -29.99 -0.91
CA LEU A 957 -48.57 -28.83 -1.57
C LEU A 957 -47.55 -28.11 -0.67
N THR A 958 -47.84 -27.96 0.62
CA THR A 958 -46.91 -27.39 1.61
C THR A 958 -45.65 -28.24 1.72
N THR A 959 -45.77 -29.56 1.88
CA THR A 959 -44.62 -30.46 1.95
C THR A 959 -43.84 -30.53 0.63
N ALA A 960 -44.49 -30.37 -0.53
CA ALA A 960 -43.80 -30.21 -1.81
C ALA A 960 -43.02 -28.89 -1.93
N LYS A 961 -43.50 -27.79 -1.33
CA LYS A 961 -42.75 -26.52 -1.21
C LYS A 961 -41.59 -26.63 -0.21
N GLU A 962 -41.81 -27.24 0.95
CA GLU A 962 -40.81 -27.42 2.01
C GLU A 962 -39.64 -28.33 1.58
N ALA A 963 -39.87 -29.24 0.62
CA ALA A 963 -38.84 -30.11 0.05
C ALA A 963 -37.93 -29.43 -0.99
N ILE A 964 -38.16 -28.15 -1.34
CA ILE A 964 -37.35 -27.46 -2.35
C ILE A 964 -35.99 -27.06 -1.79
N ASP A 965 -34.94 -27.72 -2.26
CA ASP A 965 -33.56 -27.27 -2.12
C ASP A 965 -33.16 -26.37 -3.29
N TRP A 966 -32.66 -25.17 -2.99
CA TRP A 966 -32.16 -24.18 -3.97
C TRP A 966 -30.63 -24.27 -4.16
N ASN A 967 -29.97 -25.25 -3.55
CA ASN A 967 -28.52 -25.48 -3.60
C ASN A 967 -28.15 -26.81 -4.27
N ILE A 968 -28.99 -27.28 -5.18
CA ILE A 968 -28.65 -28.37 -6.10
C ILE A 968 -27.76 -27.83 -7.24
N SER A 969 -26.68 -28.57 -7.54
CA SER A 969 -25.69 -28.27 -8.57
C SER A 969 -26.18 -28.61 -9.99
N ARG A 970 -25.53 -28.04 -11.03
CA ARG A 970 -25.80 -28.36 -12.44
C ARG A 970 -25.46 -29.81 -12.80
N ALA A 971 -24.67 -30.51 -11.98
CA ALA A 971 -24.40 -31.94 -12.13
C ALA A 971 -25.62 -32.80 -11.75
N ASP A 972 -26.56 -32.24 -10.98
CA ASP A 972 -27.68 -32.93 -10.33
C ASP A 972 -29.06 -32.47 -10.85
N GLN A 973 -29.16 -31.95 -12.08
CA GLN A 973 -30.40 -31.38 -12.65
C GLN A 973 -31.64 -32.26 -12.45
N GLU A 974 -31.50 -33.59 -12.57
CA GLU A 974 -32.58 -34.56 -12.35
C GLU A 974 -33.27 -34.43 -10.97
N LYS A 975 -32.55 -33.97 -9.94
CA LYS A 975 -33.11 -33.69 -8.61
C LYS A 975 -34.08 -32.50 -8.65
N VAL A 976 -33.73 -31.43 -9.38
CA VAL A 976 -34.63 -30.27 -9.58
C VAL A 976 -35.81 -30.65 -10.47
N ASP A 977 -35.58 -31.40 -11.55
CA ASP A 977 -36.66 -31.87 -12.44
C ASP A 977 -37.67 -32.75 -11.68
N LYS A 978 -37.19 -33.56 -10.72
CA LYS A 978 -38.04 -34.30 -9.78
C LYS A 978 -38.84 -33.37 -8.85
N LEU A 979 -38.22 -32.33 -8.28
CA LEU A 979 -38.93 -31.33 -7.45
C LEU A 979 -40.03 -30.61 -8.24
N VAL A 980 -39.75 -30.22 -9.49
CA VAL A 980 -40.75 -29.66 -10.42
C VAL A 980 -41.90 -30.65 -10.62
N SER A 981 -41.59 -31.91 -10.92
CA SER A 981 -42.58 -32.97 -11.14
C SER A 981 -43.45 -33.24 -9.91
N ASP A 982 -42.87 -33.23 -8.70
CA ASP A 982 -43.60 -33.48 -7.46
C ASP A 982 -44.44 -32.26 -7.03
N LEU A 983 -43.96 -31.04 -7.25
CA LEU A 983 -44.73 -29.81 -7.03
C LEU A 983 -45.94 -29.71 -8.00
N GLN A 984 -45.76 -30.06 -9.27
CA GLN A 984 -46.84 -30.15 -10.26
C GLN A 984 -47.90 -31.20 -9.88
N LYS A 985 -47.48 -32.37 -9.37
CA LYS A 985 -48.42 -33.39 -8.85
C LYS A 985 -49.21 -32.86 -7.65
N ALA A 986 -48.57 -32.13 -6.74
CA ALA A 986 -49.24 -31.56 -5.58
C ALA A 986 -50.23 -30.44 -5.96
N GLN A 987 -49.86 -29.58 -6.92
CA GLN A 987 -50.74 -28.57 -7.51
C GLN A 987 -51.98 -29.20 -8.18
N ALA A 988 -51.77 -30.24 -9.01
CA ALA A 988 -52.86 -30.97 -9.66
C ALA A 988 -53.70 -31.83 -8.68
N GLY A 989 -53.16 -32.15 -7.50
CA GLY A 989 -53.85 -32.87 -6.42
C GLY A 989 -54.73 -31.98 -5.52
N LEU A 990 -54.72 -30.66 -5.71
CA LEU A 990 -55.59 -29.72 -5.00
C LEU A 990 -57.06 -30.07 -5.24
N SER A 991 -57.77 -30.42 -4.16
CA SER A 991 -59.14 -30.95 -4.20
C SER A 991 -60.05 -30.19 -3.24
N ALA A 992 -61.32 -29.99 -3.59
CA ALA A 992 -62.25 -29.21 -2.78
C ALA A 992 -62.54 -29.86 -1.40
N ALA A 993 -62.74 -29.02 -0.38
CA ALA A 993 -63.12 -29.43 0.95
C ALA A 993 -64.47 -30.19 0.95
N ALA A 994 -64.56 -31.24 1.78
CA ALA A 994 -65.66 -32.22 1.74
C ALA A 994 -67.07 -31.64 1.98
N THR A 995 -67.18 -30.43 2.53
CA THR A 995 -68.44 -29.69 2.71
C THR A 995 -69.12 -29.30 1.38
N ASN A 996 -68.39 -29.28 0.26
CA ASN A 996 -68.89 -28.86 -1.05
C ASN A 996 -69.16 -30.02 -2.02
N LYS A 997 -69.33 -31.27 -1.55
CA LYS A 997 -69.81 -32.40 -2.37
C LYS A 997 -71.31 -32.27 -2.72
N GLY A 998 -71.64 -31.30 -3.58
CA GLY A 998 -73.01 -30.92 -3.93
C GLY A 998 -73.37 -30.90 -5.41
N SER A 999 -72.40 -30.94 -6.34
CA SER A 999 -72.65 -30.92 -7.79
C SER A 999 -71.41 -31.33 -8.59
N LEU A 1000 -71.62 -31.71 -9.86
CA LEU A 1000 -70.63 -32.00 -10.92
C LEU A 1000 -69.91 -33.36 -10.87
N GLU A 1001 -70.53 -34.36 -11.52
CA GLU A 1001 -69.86 -35.30 -12.42
C GLU A 1001 -70.68 -35.38 -13.74
N ASP A 1002 -70.09 -35.95 -14.80
CA ASP A 1002 -70.65 -36.25 -16.13
C ASP A 1002 -71.23 -35.09 -16.99
N SER A 1003 -70.39 -34.50 -17.85
CA SER A 1003 -70.36 -34.90 -19.28
C SER A 1003 -69.33 -34.11 -20.11
N GLU A 1004 -68.67 -34.79 -21.07
CA GLU A 1004 -67.62 -34.20 -21.91
C GLU A 1004 -68.15 -33.51 -23.19
N SER A 1005 -67.59 -32.35 -23.50
CA SER A 1005 -67.34 -31.86 -24.87
C SER A 1005 -68.53 -31.61 -25.83
N LYS A 1006 -68.98 -30.35 -25.94
CA LYS A 1006 -68.73 -29.49 -27.13
C LYS A 1006 -69.43 -28.12 -27.09
N ALA A 1007 -68.63 -27.08 -27.35
CA ALA A 1007 -68.92 -25.86 -28.11
C ALA A 1007 -70.05 -24.89 -27.67
N LEU A 1008 -69.65 -23.61 -27.50
CA LEU A 1008 -70.40 -22.39 -27.91
C LEU A 1008 -71.82 -22.22 -27.33
N ILE A 1009 -72.06 -21.36 -26.34
CA ILE A 1009 -71.71 -19.93 -26.22
C ILE A 1009 -71.82 -19.53 -24.75
N GLU A 1010 -70.83 -18.83 -24.22
CA GLU A 1010 -70.93 -18.16 -22.91
C GLU A 1010 -70.86 -16.63 -23.12
N TYR A 1011 -71.76 -15.90 -22.46
CA TYR A 1011 -71.78 -14.45 -22.54
C TYR A 1011 -70.65 -13.88 -21.69
N LEU A 1012 -69.59 -13.38 -22.34
CA LEU A 1012 -68.57 -12.57 -21.68
C LEU A 1012 -69.25 -11.42 -20.91
N PRO A 1013 -69.06 -11.31 -19.59
CA PRO A 1013 -69.67 -10.23 -18.82
C PRO A 1013 -68.97 -8.92 -19.17
N GLU A 1014 -69.76 -7.87 -19.39
CA GLU A 1014 -69.22 -6.58 -19.82
C GLU A 1014 -68.53 -5.88 -18.63
N LEU A 1015 -67.22 -5.65 -18.76
CA LEU A 1015 -66.40 -5.00 -17.73
C LEU A 1015 -66.50 -3.47 -17.87
N VAL A 1016 -67.46 -2.87 -17.17
CA VAL A 1016 -67.70 -1.43 -17.19
C VAL A 1016 -66.74 -0.74 -16.21
N THR A 1017 -66.00 0.26 -16.69
CA THR A 1017 -65.09 1.05 -15.85
C THR A 1017 -65.71 2.38 -15.45
N GLU A 1018 -65.60 2.74 -14.18
CA GLU A 1018 -66.08 3.99 -13.62
C GLU A 1018 -64.95 4.65 -12.82
N THR A 1019 -64.69 5.94 -13.01
CA THR A 1019 -63.65 6.65 -12.24
C THR A 1019 -64.27 7.46 -11.11
N GLN A 1020 -63.86 7.17 -9.88
CA GLN A 1020 -64.28 7.89 -8.67
C GLN A 1020 -63.12 8.70 -8.11
N GLU A 1021 -63.40 9.91 -7.61
CA GLU A 1021 -62.42 10.67 -6.83
C GLU A 1021 -62.12 9.99 -5.49
N ILE A 1022 -60.90 10.17 -4.99
CA ILE A 1022 -60.51 9.80 -3.63
C ILE A 1022 -60.22 11.10 -2.89
N ASP A 1023 -60.97 11.39 -1.83
CA ASP A 1023 -60.71 12.58 -1.00
C ASP A 1023 -59.37 12.47 -0.27
N PHE A 1024 -58.67 13.59 -0.14
CA PHE A 1024 -57.42 13.66 0.62
C PHE A 1024 -57.70 13.86 2.11
N VAL A 1025 -56.86 13.25 2.95
CA VAL A 1025 -56.90 13.44 4.41
C VAL A 1025 -56.28 14.79 4.76
N ILE A 1026 -56.65 15.38 5.90
CA ILE A 1026 -55.99 16.58 6.45
C ILE A 1026 -55.15 16.18 7.67
N GLU A 1027 -53.84 16.42 7.65
CA GLU A 1027 -52.93 16.15 8.77
C GLU A 1027 -52.57 17.47 9.51
N LYS A 1028 -52.29 17.40 10.81
CA LYS A 1028 -51.77 18.48 11.67
C LYS A 1028 -50.65 17.89 12.55
N ARG A 1029 -49.59 18.63 12.84
CA ARG A 1029 -48.28 18.12 13.36
C ARG A 1029 -47.77 19.00 14.54
N GLU A 1030 -46.59 18.75 15.17
CA GLU A 1030 -46.03 19.66 16.23
C GLU A 1030 -44.54 20.20 16.14
N ASN A 1031 -44.31 21.49 16.48
CA ASN A 1031 -43.18 22.44 16.18
C ASN A 1031 -43.48 23.81 16.87
N LYS A 1032 -42.53 24.77 16.95
CA LYS A 1032 -42.46 25.76 18.05
C LYS A 1032 -42.18 27.24 17.68
N GLN A 1033 -42.31 27.66 16.40
CA GLN A 1033 -41.91 29.03 15.95
C GLN A 1033 -43.02 30.02 15.50
N LEU A 1034 -44.21 29.54 15.16
CA LEU A 1034 -45.39 30.29 14.69
C LEU A 1034 -46.37 30.48 15.88
N PRO A 1035 -47.02 31.65 16.03
CA PRO A 1035 -47.82 31.98 17.21
C PRO A 1035 -48.95 30.99 17.51
N ALA A 1036 -49.13 30.71 18.80
CA ALA A 1036 -50.37 30.30 19.45
C ALA A 1036 -51.65 30.57 18.60
N GLY A 1037 -52.23 29.51 18.00
CA GLY A 1037 -53.52 29.53 17.30
C GLY A 1037 -53.54 29.97 15.83
N GLN A 1038 -52.41 30.05 15.13
CA GLN A 1038 -52.36 30.44 13.70
C GLN A 1038 -52.15 29.27 12.73
N GLU A 1039 -53.12 29.02 11.83
CA GLU A 1039 -53.02 28.01 10.76
C GLU A 1039 -52.39 28.55 9.45
N GLN A 1040 -51.35 27.89 8.94
CA GLN A 1040 -50.66 28.17 7.66
C GLN A 1040 -50.53 26.89 6.80
N ILE A 1041 -51.17 26.86 5.64
CA ILE A 1041 -51.07 25.75 4.69
C ILE A 1041 -49.80 25.95 3.83
N ILE A 1042 -48.80 25.06 3.92
CA ILE A 1042 -47.53 25.18 3.16
C ILE A 1042 -47.71 24.81 1.66
N THR A 1043 -48.55 23.82 1.34
CA THR A 1043 -49.24 23.66 0.04
C THR A 1043 -50.58 22.96 0.25
N VAL A 1044 -51.44 22.95 -0.77
CA VAL A 1044 -52.91 22.84 -0.65
C VAL A 1044 -53.44 21.50 -1.16
N GLY A 1045 -54.16 20.77 -0.31
CA GLY A 1045 -54.66 19.41 -0.57
C GLY A 1045 -55.44 19.23 -1.85
N LYS A 1046 -55.18 18.14 -2.59
CA LYS A 1046 -56.03 17.73 -3.71
C LYS A 1046 -56.20 16.22 -3.83
N LYS A 1047 -57.33 15.88 -4.45
CA LYS A 1047 -57.89 14.54 -4.53
C LYS A 1047 -57.11 13.61 -5.45
N GLY A 1048 -57.16 12.34 -5.12
CA GLY A 1048 -56.76 11.25 -5.99
C GLY A 1048 -57.93 10.79 -6.88
N SER A 1049 -57.71 9.74 -7.64
CA SER A 1049 -58.79 9.05 -8.36
C SER A 1049 -58.50 7.56 -8.51
N ARG A 1050 -59.55 6.74 -8.42
CA ARG A 1050 -59.51 5.30 -8.70
C ARG A 1050 -60.47 4.93 -9.83
N ARG A 1051 -60.04 3.99 -10.66
CA ARG A 1051 -60.89 3.28 -11.62
C ARG A 1051 -61.46 2.05 -10.93
N ASN A 1052 -62.77 2.04 -10.73
CA ASN A 1052 -63.52 0.86 -10.33
C ASN A 1052 -63.83 0.03 -11.58
N PHE A 1053 -63.65 -1.28 -11.50
CA PHE A 1053 -64.03 -2.25 -12.53
C PHE A 1053 -65.28 -3.00 -12.06
N TYR A 1054 -66.40 -2.78 -12.75
CA TYR A 1054 -67.65 -3.45 -12.48
C TYR A 1054 -67.89 -4.55 -13.53
N GLN A 1055 -68.00 -5.78 -13.07
CA GLN A 1055 -68.56 -6.86 -13.87
C GLN A 1055 -70.09 -6.66 -13.91
N VAL A 1056 -70.62 -6.35 -15.09
CA VAL A 1056 -72.07 -6.27 -15.30
C VAL A 1056 -72.59 -7.63 -15.74
N SER A 1057 -73.68 -8.09 -15.14
CA SER A 1057 -74.29 -9.37 -15.45
C SER A 1057 -75.81 -9.28 -15.32
N THR A 1058 -76.52 -9.75 -16.33
CA THR A 1058 -77.99 -9.61 -16.42
C THR A 1058 -78.67 -10.86 -15.88
N ILE A 1059 -79.38 -10.73 -14.75
CA ILE A 1059 -80.14 -11.81 -14.12
C ILE A 1059 -81.62 -11.40 -14.14
N ASP A 1060 -82.50 -12.29 -14.61
CA ASP A 1060 -83.95 -12.07 -14.75
C ASP A 1060 -84.35 -10.72 -15.39
N GLY A 1061 -83.57 -10.27 -16.37
CA GLY A 1061 -83.83 -9.04 -17.12
C GLY A 1061 -83.47 -7.74 -16.36
N LYS A 1062 -82.70 -7.82 -15.27
CA LYS A 1062 -82.09 -6.65 -14.60
C LYS A 1062 -80.57 -6.74 -14.64
N GLU A 1063 -79.92 -5.61 -14.89
CA GLU A 1063 -78.48 -5.48 -14.65
C GLU A 1063 -78.18 -5.60 -13.15
N VAL A 1064 -77.29 -6.53 -12.82
CA VAL A 1064 -76.57 -6.55 -11.54
C VAL A 1064 -75.14 -6.11 -11.83
N ARG A 1065 -74.64 -5.12 -11.08
CA ARG A 1065 -73.27 -4.59 -11.23
C ARG A 1065 -72.46 -4.95 -10.00
N THR A 1066 -71.44 -5.78 -10.17
CA THR A 1066 -70.57 -6.25 -9.09
C THR A 1066 -69.20 -5.62 -9.23
N LEU A 1067 -68.70 -4.95 -8.19
CA LEU A 1067 -67.33 -4.43 -8.17
C LEU A 1067 -66.36 -5.62 -8.06
N VAL A 1068 -65.54 -5.84 -9.10
CA VAL A 1068 -64.59 -6.97 -9.17
C VAL A 1068 -63.13 -6.55 -9.04
N GLY A 1069 -62.84 -5.25 -9.12
CA GLY A 1069 -61.52 -4.70 -8.86
C GLY A 1069 -61.54 -3.19 -8.78
N ASN A 1070 -60.45 -2.59 -8.30
CA ASN A 1070 -60.19 -1.17 -8.49
C ASN A 1070 -58.68 -0.90 -8.60
N GLU A 1071 -58.33 0.16 -9.31
CA GLU A 1071 -56.96 0.61 -9.62
C GLU A 1071 -56.88 2.09 -9.24
N VAL A 1072 -55.93 2.47 -8.39
CA VAL A 1072 -55.71 3.89 -8.06
C VAL A 1072 -54.91 4.53 -9.20
N LEU A 1073 -55.56 5.41 -9.97
CA LEU A 1073 -54.95 6.11 -11.11
C LEU A 1073 -54.07 7.29 -10.68
N THR A 1074 -54.34 7.83 -9.50
CA THR A 1074 -53.57 8.90 -8.85
C THR A 1074 -53.88 8.85 -7.37
N GLU A 1075 -52.88 8.68 -6.51
CA GLU A 1075 -53.08 8.71 -5.05
C GLU A 1075 -53.62 10.08 -4.58
N PRO A 1076 -54.45 10.12 -3.53
CA PRO A 1076 -54.88 11.37 -2.91
C PRO A 1076 -53.75 11.96 -2.07
N VAL A 1077 -53.68 13.28 -2.03
CA VAL A 1077 -52.46 13.96 -1.59
C VAL A 1077 -52.80 14.80 -0.36
N THR A 1078 -52.56 14.17 0.79
CA THR A 1078 -52.97 14.49 2.18
C THR A 1078 -52.59 15.89 2.64
N GLN A 1079 -53.51 16.86 2.69
CA GLN A 1079 -53.22 18.23 3.16
C GLN A 1079 -52.79 18.28 4.63
N VAL A 1080 -51.49 18.27 4.86
CA VAL A 1080 -50.92 18.60 6.15
C VAL A 1080 -51.09 20.16 6.34
N VAL A 1081 -51.21 20.74 7.56
CA VAL A 1081 -51.38 22.20 7.85
C VAL A 1081 -50.57 22.76 9.05
N GLU A 1082 -49.86 23.91 8.98
CA GLU A 1082 -49.12 24.55 10.12
C GLU A 1082 -50.00 25.23 11.20
N VAL A 1083 -50.26 24.68 12.40
CA VAL A 1083 -51.31 25.22 13.34
C VAL A 1083 -50.94 26.26 14.47
N GLY A 1084 -49.70 26.79 14.59
CA GLY A 1084 -49.30 27.81 15.60
C GLY A 1084 -49.15 27.48 17.12
N THR A 1085 -48.02 26.97 17.71
CA THR A 1085 -47.89 26.65 19.19
C THR A 1085 -47.20 27.72 20.04
N LYS A 1086 -46.48 28.68 19.44
CA LYS A 1086 -45.54 29.53 20.18
C LYS A 1086 -46.31 30.44 21.13
N ILE A 1087 -46.32 30.11 22.42
CA ILE A 1087 -46.97 30.90 23.48
C ILE A 1087 -46.30 32.27 23.55
N ILE A 1088 -47.03 33.31 23.16
CA ILE A 1088 -46.55 34.69 23.24
C ILE A 1088 -46.89 35.25 24.63
N THR A 1089 -45.93 35.23 25.54
CA THR A 1089 -46.05 35.87 26.85
C THR A 1089 -45.91 37.39 26.73
N HIS A 1090 -47.02 38.08 26.46
CA HIS A 1090 -47.12 39.51 26.70
C HIS A 1090 -47.01 39.80 28.20
N LYS A 1091 -46.11 40.73 28.59
CA LYS A 1091 -46.23 41.40 29.90
C LYS A 1091 -47.46 42.30 29.85
N GLY A 1092 -48.47 41.99 30.67
CA GLY A 1092 -49.56 42.92 30.96
C GLY A 1092 -49.18 43.91 32.06
N ASP A 1093 -49.93 45.00 32.12
CA ASP A 1093 -50.04 45.91 33.27
C ASP A 1093 -51.27 45.58 34.15
N GLU A 1094 -51.57 46.44 35.12
CA GLU A 1094 -52.12 46.06 36.43
C GLU A 1094 -53.64 45.73 36.50
N GLN A 1095 -54.23 45.06 35.50
CA GLN A 1095 -55.66 44.65 35.52
C GLN A 1095 -55.97 43.17 35.23
N GLY A 1096 -54.99 42.34 34.85
CA GLY A 1096 -55.00 40.89 35.09
C GLY A 1096 -56.17 40.06 34.53
N GLN A 1097 -56.30 39.95 33.20
CA GLN A 1097 -57.02 38.85 32.52
C GLN A 1097 -56.16 38.29 31.36
N ALA A 1098 -56.26 36.99 31.06
CA ALA A 1098 -55.37 36.28 30.14
C ALA A 1098 -56.13 35.48 29.07
N LEU A 1099 -55.55 35.36 27.86
CA LEU A 1099 -56.15 34.66 26.72
C LEU A 1099 -55.15 33.75 25.96
N VAL A 1100 -55.30 32.45 26.26
CA VAL A 1100 -55.03 31.20 25.50
C VAL A 1100 -54.55 31.27 24.03
N ALA A 1101 -53.55 30.45 23.66
CA ALA A 1101 -53.57 29.49 22.50
C ALA A 1101 -52.26 28.62 22.35
N GLU A 1102 -52.33 27.55 21.51
CA GLU A 1102 -51.29 26.55 21.14
C GLU A 1102 -51.51 26.01 19.66
N ASN A 1103 -50.73 25.00 19.17
CA ASN A 1103 -50.95 23.98 18.06
C ASN A 1103 -49.93 23.69 16.86
N LYS A 1104 -48.96 24.51 16.41
CA LYS A 1104 -48.04 24.39 15.19
C LYS A 1104 -47.29 23.07 15.01
N PRO A 1105 -46.96 22.55 13.77
CA PRO A 1105 -47.22 22.95 12.40
C PRO A 1105 -48.02 21.80 11.72
N THR A 1106 -47.57 21.11 10.65
CA THR A 1106 -47.17 21.45 9.26
C THR A 1106 -48.19 20.68 8.42
N PHE A 1107 -48.25 20.69 7.09
CA PHE A 1107 -47.40 21.10 5.96
C PHE A 1107 -48.38 21.85 5.00
N GLU A 1108 -48.67 21.71 3.69
CA GLU A 1108 -48.33 20.85 2.53
C GLU A 1108 -49.30 19.69 2.26
N LEU A 1109 -50.11 19.74 1.17
CA LEU A 1109 -49.98 18.83 0.00
C LEU A 1109 -50.84 19.14 -1.28
N GLN A 1110 -50.29 20.04 -2.12
CA GLN A 1110 -49.85 19.69 -3.48
C GLN A 1110 -50.89 19.53 -4.63
N THR A 1111 -50.47 18.80 -5.68
CA THR A 1111 -51.06 18.35 -6.96
C THR A 1111 -51.36 19.33 -8.10
N LEU A 1112 -50.63 19.09 -9.22
CA LEU A 1112 -51.12 18.70 -10.55
C LEU A 1112 -52.20 19.56 -11.26
N SER A 1113 -52.57 19.08 -12.46
CA SER A 1113 -53.67 19.52 -13.33
C SER A 1113 -53.39 20.80 -14.17
N LYS A 1114 -53.30 20.72 -15.50
CA LYS A 1114 -53.26 19.56 -16.44
C LYS A 1114 -52.83 20.05 -17.85
N LYS A 1115 -52.53 19.09 -18.76
CA LYS A 1115 -52.94 18.97 -20.19
C LYS A 1115 -53.29 20.27 -21.00
N GLU A 1116 -53.03 20.40 -22.31
CA GLU A 1116 -52.70 19.40 -23.34
C GLU A 1116 -52.15 20.04 -24.64
N ASP A 1117 -51.80 19.19 -25.61
CA ASP A 1117 -51.94 19.40 -27.07
C ASP A 1117 -51.18 20.55 -27.82
N LYS A 1118 -50.22 20.07 -28.64
CA LYS A 1118 -50.19 20.17 -30.13
C LYS A 1118 -49.55 21.35 -30.87
N GLU A 1119 -49.09 20.95 -32.06
CA GLU A 1119 -48.95 21.69 -33.33
C GLU A 1119 -47.94 22.84 -33.49
N SER A 1120 -46.71 22.39 -33.74
CA SER A 1120 -46.09 22.51 -35.08
C SER A 1120 -45.18 23.71 -35.42
N LYS A 1121 -44.12 23.36 -36.17
CA LYS A 1121 -43.43 24.12 -37.24
C LYS A 1121 -42.71 25.44 -36.93
N PHE A 1122 -41.40 25.35 -37.20
CA PHE A 1122 -40.61 26.26 -38.07
C PHE A 1122 -39.95 27.53 -37.47
N VAL A 1123 -38.64 27.63 -37.76
CA VAL A 1123 -37.93 28.81 -38.32
C VAL A 1123 -37.22 29.80 -37.38
N ILE A 1124 -35.90 29.60 -37.28
CA ILE A 1124 -34.80 30.51 -37.70
C ILE A 1124 -34.53 31.82 -36.92
N ASP A 1125 -33.31 31.84 -36.35
CA ASP A 1125 -32.30 32.92 -36.22
C ASP A 1125 -32.31 34.09 -35.20
N GLU A 1126 -31.05 34.54 -35.04
CA GLU A 1126 -30.52 35.89 -34.76
C GLU A 1126 -30.79 36.65 -33.44
N ALA A 1127 -29.74 36.63 -32.61
CA ALA A 1127 -28.89 37.81 -32.36
C ALA A 1127 -29.38 39.01 -31.51
N SER A 1128 -28.91 39.00 -30.27
CA SER A 1128 -27.87 39.96 -29.77
C SER A 1128 -28.22 41.22 -28.94
N LYS A 1129 -27.24 41.56 -28.09
CA LYS A 1129 -26.75 42.92 -27.71
C LYS A 1129 -27.49 43.83 -26.70
N GLN A 1130 -26.70 44.24 -25.69
CA GLN A 1130 -26.52 45.61 -25.15
C GLN A 1130 -27.72 46.21 -24.33
N GLU A 1131 -27.57 47.16 -23.37
CA GLU A 1131 -26.40 47.87 -22.80
C GLU A 1131 -26.72 48.58 -21.45
N ARG A 1132 -25.65 49.03 -20.73
CA ARG A 1132 -25.58 50.17 -19.74
C ARG A 1132 -26.32 50.02 -18.38
N ILE A 1133 -25.70 50.19 -17.19
CA ILE A 1133 -24.86 51.24 -16.53
C ILE A 1133 -25.68 52.19 -15.62
N ALA A 1134 -25.30 52.30 -14.32
CA ALA A 1134 -25.12 53.56 -13.56
C ALA A 1134 -24.72 53.37 -12.06
N ASN A 1135 -23.65 54.07 -11.61
CA ASN A 1135 -23.49 54.84 -10.34
C ASN A 1135 -23.68 54.20 -8.92
N GLU A 1136 -22.96 54.61 -7.84
CA GLU A 1136 -21.73 55.43 -7.67
C GLU A 1136 -21.21 55.40 -6.20
N LYS A 1137 -19.92 55.77 -5.97
CA LYS A 1137 -19.23 56.10 -4.69
C LYS A 1137 -19.04 54.94 -3.68
N GLY A 1138 -17.93 54.82 -2.94
CA GLY A 1138 -16.70 55.66 -2.81
C GLY A 1138 -16.45 56.09 -1.35
N SER A 1139 -15.23 56.22 -0.82
CA SER A 1139 -13.86 56.03 -1.35
C SER A 1139 -12.90 55.89 -0.12
N GLU A 1140 -11.60 55.61 -0.19
CA GLU A 1140 -10.59 55.60 -1.28
C GLU A 1140 -9.67 54.35 -1.08
N SER A 1141 -8.32 54.22 -1.12
CA SER A 1141 -7.08 54.96 -1.45
C SER A 1141 -5.89 53.97 -1.39
N LYS A 1142 -4.63 54.15 -1.86
CA LYS A 1142 -3.82 54.95 -2.83
C LYS A 1142 -2.36 54.39 -2.66
N GLN A 1143 -1.34 54.44 -3.53
CA GLN A 1143 -1.00 54.84 -4.92
C GLN A 1143 0.39 54.19 -5.21
N GLU A 1144 1.01 54.10 -6.41
CA GLU A 1144 0.78 54.64 -7.76
C GLU A 1144 1.52 53.81 -8.86
N ALA A 1145 1.19 54.09 -10.13
CA ALA A 1145 2.06 54.30 -11.33
C ALA A 1145 3.42 53.58 -11.52
N THR A 1146 3.82 53.13 -12.73
CA THR A 1146 3.27 53.16 -14.13
C THR A 1146 3.97 52.04 -14.99
N LYS A 1147 4.01 51.90 -16.34
CA LYS A 1147 3.81 52.80 -17.51
C LYS A 1147 3.50 52.06 -18.84
N GLU A 1148 3.78 52.73 -19.97
CA GLU A 1148 3.58 52.36 -21.39
C GLU A 1148 4.69 51.39 -21.93
N LYS A 1149 4.69 50.82 -23.16
CA LYS A 1149 4.10 51.27 -24.46
C LYS A 1149 3.86 50.13 -25.50
N GLN A 1150 3.53 50.49 -26.75
CA GLN A 1150 2.77 49.74 -27.79
C GLN A 1150 3.52 48.69 -28.67
N LEU A 1151 2.69 47.93 -29.43
CA LEU A 1151 2.99 46.89 -30.46
C LEU A 1151 3.51 47.45 -31.81
N PRO A 1152 3.98 46.60 -32.77
CA PRO A 1152 3.09 46.07 -33.84
C PRO A 1152 3.39 44.62 -34.34
N HIS A 1153 2.57 44.11 -35.28
CA HIS A 1153 2.67 42.77 -35.91
C HIS A 1153 3.70 42.63 -37.05
N THR A 1154 4.11 41.38 -37.35
CA THR A 1154 4.19 40.67 -38.67
C THR A 1154 5.44 39.76 -38.80
N GLY A 1155 5.37 38.68 -39.61
CA GLY A 1155 6.53 37.87 -40.02
C GLY A 1155 6.26 36.38 -40.29
N SER A 1156 6.95 35.78 -41.27
CA SER A 1156 6.86 34.35 -41.66
C SER A 1156 8.15 33.87 -42.36
N GLN A 1157 8.36 32.54 -42.42
CA GLN A 1157 9.29 31.74 -43.25
C GLN A 1157 10.45 30.94 -42.57
N ASP A 1158 11.06 30.05 -43.38
CA ASP A 1158 11.73 28.77 -43.07
C ASP A 1158 13.24 28.72 -43.46
N ASN A 1159 14.01 27.81 -42.84
CA ASN A 1159 15.19 26.97 -43.28
C ASN A 1159 16.26 27.54 -44.29
N ALA A 1160 17.55 27.17 -44.36
CA ALA A 1160 18.44 26.10 -43.81
C ALA A 1160 19.93 26.61 -43.89
N ALA A 1161 21.05 25.90 -43.59
CA ALA A 1161 21.31 24.50 -43.24
C ALA A 1161 22.66 24.27 -42.48
N LEU A 1162 22.70 23.31 -41.54
CA LEU A 1162 23.78 22.30 -41.29
C LEU A 1162 25.25 22.77 -40.99
N THR A 1163 26.25 21.94 -40.61
CA THR A 1163 26.42 20.47 -40.72
C THR A 1163 27.36 19.86 -39.64
N ALA A 1164 27.07 18.62 -39.18
CA ALA A 1164 27.95 17.46 -38.83
C ALA A 1164 29.24 17.64 -37.97
N ALA A 1165 29.88 16.60 -37.39
CA ALA A 1165 29.65 15.14 -37.24
C ALA A 1165 30.06 14.74 -35.78
N GLY A 1166 29.98 13.52 -35.26
CA GLY A 1166 29.59 12.17 -35.72
C GLY A 1166 29.63 11.22 -34.49
N ILE A 1167 28.82 10.16 -34.39
CA ILE A 1167 29.01 8.82 -35.02
C ILE A 1167 30.26 8.06 -34.49
N ILE A 1168 30.20 6.81 -33.99
CA ILE A 1168 29.09 5.93 -33.52
C ILE A 1168 29.67 4.66 -32.80
N THR A 1169 28.84 3.91 -32.06
CA THR A 1169 28.95 2.46 -31.69
C THR A 1169 30.09 1.86 -30.81
N VAL A 1170 29.63 1.01 -29.86
CA VAL A 1170 30.03 -0.42 -29.61
C VAL A 1170 31.13 -0.79 -28.57
N LEU A 1171 30.61 -1.24 -27.42
CA LEU A 1171 30.85 -2.50 -26.67
C LEU A 1171 32.23 -2.94 -26.11
N THR A 1172 32.12 -3.34 -24.84
CA THR A 1172 32.71 -4.53 -24.16
C THR A 1172 34.22 -4.60 -23.83
N ALA A 1173 34.43 -4.54 -22.50
CA ALA A 1173 35.09 -5.56 -21.68
C ALA A 1173 36.62 -5.79 -21.78
N TYR A 1174 37.22 -6.07 -20.61
CA TYR A 1174 38.42 -6.89 -20.54
C TYR A 1174 38.43 -7.79 -19.28
N GLY A 1175 37.80 -8.96 -19.40
CA GLY A 1175 38.29 -10.15 -18.69
C GLY A 1175 39.65 -10.56 -19.26
N LEU A 1176 40.50 -11.22 -18.46
CA LEU A 1176 41.92 -11.39 -18.80
C LEU A 1176 42.20 -12.36 -19.97
N LYS A 1177 42.85 -11.82 -21.01
CA LYS A 1177 43.82 -12.46 -21.94
C LYS A 1177 43.43 -13.75 -22.70
N LYS A 1178 43.11 -13.52 -23.99
CA LYS A 1178 43.66 -14.21 -25.20
C LYS A 1178 43.26 -15.66 -25.56
N LYS A 1179 42.85 -15.77 -26.85
CA LYS A 1179 42.99 -16.89 -27.81
C LYS A 1179 42.10 -18.12 -27.59
N LYS A 1180 41.58 -18.78 -28.65
CA LYS A 1180 41.38 -18.41 -30.08
C LYS A 1180 40.40 -19.43 -30.71
N GLU A 1181 39.66 -19.02 -31.75
CA GLU A 1181 39.07 -19.86 -32.82
C GLU A 1181 38.46 -21.23 -32.46
N HIS A 1182 37.13 -21.34 -32.55
CA HIS A 1182 36.55 -21.78 -33.83
C HIS A 1182 35.12 -21.28 -34.06
#